data_AF-A0A9P6UMS8-F1
#
_entry.id   AF-A0A9P6UMS8-F1
#
_cell.length_a   1.000
_cell.length_b   1.000
_cell.length_c   1.000
_cell.angle_alpha   90.00
_cell.angle_beta   90.00
_cell.angle_gamma   90.00
#
_symmetry.space_group_name_H-M   'P 1'
#
loop_
_entity.id
_entity.type
_entity.pdbx_description
1 polymer ?
#
loop_
_entity_poly.entity_id
_entity_poly.type
_entity_poly.pdbx_seq_one_letter_code
_entity_poly.pdbx_strand_id
1 'polypeptide(L)'
;MAVIATSAVLALAGISAVAHQLLERRVKGKLTYIHTNDTLYDKTKYGHILDYDKHSLILHGQPTLILSGEFHYWRLPDQSRWRPILEQYRSAGLNCIRIYFHWGFHSSKQGQYDFSGNRDINYLLDLCEEIGVYVLAAPGPYICAETQAGGFPIWLAAMRDIRLRHMKTNFWKTYDPEFMKYCIEYFENILPILARHQITNGQGGCVLGLQIENESFQHVFHYPIGLHDDMRMLAKTARDCGITVPLFTNDGFEEGSFIVKDDPKKKKKDFGVDLYGFDKYVVFTPNSEPTSWVVGRDPSYLQEWDPSTVVNELEKMEKKVRSFGHANKRTPIFIPELQGGWFNHYGIKYTYDAIYRFYGDNYTRLMLDTVFSQGCTMLNFYMFYGGTNWGTIGDPDVYTSYDYSACIRENGLISGRLRNLRKGLLFLQSFSDIMARTDAIQSSKLQSVRSSLDKTISFQRRSLAPSLGCTHGPVELTFLRNFSSQKVDCFDLFALSKTGNVVTRLSCNLAYKASFIALGNYTTINPDIHLILSATPIHIRAFISGGNHNKKKEVWIATLAEFGATEMAFRGDLALTSLGGQHVGTAGIKLRSSADDKDVKVVTVPEGAKHAHVVLSSAAAVKDGVAPKPELHIIFLDKATLSTLYCYYDNRHGDDSSKAAASQPKIVTWGSYNAFYNPHTKILTADSTDSQTELHVLTFDQDSSSFLPLQNETIYGPSLAHQVFSLKADGATTTILHRSHAQWVKENHQGMALDNWEIRRSDFGTMPWQDCPRKSKGSKWFKNVQLDYHFTSGHILYRGKFTTRERAGTPKPRKEVWLNFNMRHRITAFVNGVAIGSHMVYSRTLLSPGAKVGHDPISFGGHKFLVPQRALDRGVAQLNANAPETFHVQEHEIILVIDSVGLSRMPFVLDDVRNPRGLLSASVQGKSVVKGSESWQVTGVDVRDLDMVHSSTGFPDEHQQTGWTSATSHPHVDPDQGGVTWWRTRFEGPPGALTESGTTLPGDQSLTAHVPLCLQIEGEFSAMIILNDVLVGRYFGSDSPQHDFYMMDGLIHKAGSGQSNELKLMIYGSTQAKPVDESSDTSNNDNKIRIRLLPWIVEDAQGQLNQWSGNTQFDAEEDFAKEVQAGPFWTERQAFHLAALSRGE
;
A
#
# COMPACT_ATOMS: atom_id res chain seq x y z
N MET A 1 52.60 -25.61 14.53
CA MET A 1 51.82 -24.37 14.29
C MET A 1 50.61 -24.62 13.37
N ALA A 2 50.79 -25.07 12.12
CA ALA A 2 49.66 -25.37 11.22
C ALA A 2 48.65 -26.39 11.76
N VAL A 3 49.12 -27.51 12.36
CA VAL A 3 48.23 -28.53 12.97
C VAL A 3 47.44 -28.00 14.17
N ILE A 4 48.00 -27.06 14.94
CA ILE A 4 47.34 -26.44 16.11
C ILE A 4 46.29 -25.43 15.63
N ALA A 5 46.58 -24.67 14.57
CA ALA A 5 45.61 -23.75 13.95
C ALA A 5 44.43 -24.51 13.29
N THR A 6 44.69 -25.61 12.58
CA THR A 6 43.63 -26.47 12.01
C THR A 6 42.80 -27.13 13.11
N SER A 7 43.43 -27.57 14.21
CA SER A 7 42.72 -28.15 15.36
C SER A 7 41.89 -27.11 16.12
N ALA A 8 42.37 -25.87 16.25
CA ALA A 8 41.62 -24.77 16.86
C ALA A 8 40.44 -24.31 15.98
N VAL A 9 40.60 -24.28 14.66
CA VAL A 9 39.51 -24.00 13.71
C VAL A 9 38.48 -25.14 13.69
N LEU A 10 38.91 -26.40 13.73
CA LEU A 10 38.02 -27.56 13.85
C LEU A 10 37.31 -27.61 15.21
N ALA A 11 37.99 -27.22 16.30
CA ALA A 11 37.39 -27.12 17.63
C ALA A 11 36.39 -25.96 17.71
N LEU A 12 36.68 -24.80 17.14
CA LEU A 12 35.75 -23.67 17.03
C LEU A 12 34.56 -24.00 16.13
N ALA A 13 34.78 -24.69 15.00
CA ALA A 13 33.73 -25.20 14.14
C ALA A 13 32.89 -26.28 14.83
N GLY A 14 33.51 -27.16 15.63
CA GLY A 14 32.83 -28.17 16.44
C GLY A 14 32.00 -27.55 17.57
N ILE A 15 32.53 -26.54 18.27
CA ILE A 15 31.80 -25.78 19.30
C ILE A 15 30.63 -25.02 18.65
N SER A 16 30.84 -24.42 17.47
CA SER A 16 29.80 -23.75 16.69
C SER A 16 28.71 -24.74 16.23
N ALA A 17 29.09 -25.92 15.76
CA ALA A 17 28.15 -26.97 15.34
C ALA A 17 27.35 -27.55 16.53
N VAL A 18 27.99 -27.78 17.68
CA VAL A 18 27.30 -28.22 18.91
C VAL A 18 26.38 -27.12 19.43
N ALA A 19 26.81 -25.86 19.45
CA ALA A 19 25.96 -24.72 19.79
C ALA A 19 24.76 -24.62 18.85
N HIS A 20 24.98 -24.72 17.53
CA HIS A 20 23.91 -24.74 16.53
C HIS A 20 22.93 -25.90 16.77
N GLN A 21 23.42 -27.11 17.04
CA GLN A 21 22.58 -28.28 17.31
C GLN A 21 21.78 -28.15 18.62
N LEU A 22 22.36 -27.55 19.67
CA LEU A 22 21.66 -27.24 20.92
C LEU A 22 20.57 -26.18 20.70
N LEU A 23 20.83 -25.17 19.86
CA LEU A 23 19.88 -24.14 19.49
C LEU A 23 18.72 -24.71 18.65
N GLU A 24 19.00 -25.56 17.66
CA GLU A 24 17.96 -26.26 16.90
C GLU A 24 17.05 -27.09 17.80
N ARG A 25 17.62 -27.84 18.77
CA ARG A 25 16.82 -28.62 19.73
C ARG A 25 15.89 -27.75 20.57
N ARG A 26 16.30 -26.51 20.88
CA ARG A 26 15.52 -25.55 21.66
C ARG A 26 14.36 -24.94 20.86
N VAL A 27 14.60 -24.64 19.59
CA VAL A 27 13.65 -23.99 18.67
C VAL A 27 12.55 -24.92 18.18
N LYS A 28 12.84 -26.23 18.10
CA LYS A 28 11.83 -27.26 17.77
C LYS A 28 10.72 -27.42 18.82
N GLY A 29 10.79 -26.71 19.94
CA GLY A 29 9.71 -26.63 20.92
C GLY A 29 9.56 -27.87 21.82
N LYS A 30 8.59 -27.81 22.73
CA LYS A 30 8.23 -28.84 23.70
C LYS A 30 6.93 -29.56 23.36
N LEU A 31 6.09 -29.02 22.48
CA LEU A 31 4.86 -29.70 22.06
C LEU A 31 5.23 -30.92 21.21
N THR A 32 4.84 -32.10 21.68
CA THR A 32 5.19 -33.40 21.05
C THR A 32 3.99 -34.15 20.51
N TYR A 33 2.78 -33.60 20.66
CA TYR A 33 1.51 -34.23 20.31
C TYR A 33 0.81 -33.59 19.10
N ILE A 34 1.36 -32.52 18.52
CA ILE A 34 0.91 -31.93 17.26
C ILE A 34 2.01 -32.17 16.23
N HIS A 35 1.68 -32.93 15.20
CA HIS A 35 2.58 -33.27 14.10
C HIS A 35 2.09 -32.63 12.80
N THR A 36 3.00 -32.49 11.83
CA THR A 36 2.67 -31.96 10.50
C THR A 36 1.43 -32.62 9.89
N ASN A 37 1.33 -33.95 9.95
CA ASN A 37 0.21 -34.69 9.35
C ASN A 37 -1.16 -34.36 9.97
N ASP A 38 -1.20 -33.82 11.19
CA ASP A 38 -2.45 -33.43 11.86
C ASP A 38 -3.00 -32.12 11.29
N THR A 39 -2.19 -31.35 10.55
CA THR A 39 -2.52 -30.01 10.05
C THR A 39 -2.45 -29.88 8.53
N LEU A 40 -1.94 -30.90 7.82
CA LEU A 40 -1.84 -30.86 6.35
C LEU A 40 -3.22 -30.82 5.68
N TYR A 41 -3.25 -30.14 4.55
CA TYR A 41 -4.36 -30.13 3.62
C TYR A 41 -4.71 -31.53 3.12
N ASP A 42 -5.98 -31.91 3.24
CA ASP A 42 -6.47 -33.20 2.76
C ASP A 42 -6.77 -33.16 1.26
N LYS A 43 -5.71 -33.37 0.47
CA LYS A 43 -5.82 -33.51 -0.99
C LYS A 43 -6.72 -34.67 -1.42
N THR A 44 -6.86 -35.73 -0.61
CA THR A 44 -7.70 -36.87 -0.99
C THR A 44 -9.18 -36.51 -0.95
N LYS A 45 -9.56 -35.64 -0.02
CA LYS A 45 -10.93 -35.14 0.13
C LYS A 45 -11.23 -33.98 -0.82
N TYR A 46 -10.32 -33.01 -0.93
CA TYR A 46 -10.62 -31.72 -1.57
C TYR A 46 -9.87 -31.46 -2.89
N GLY A 47 -8.97 -32.35 -3.31
CA GLY A 47 -8.12 -32.15 -4.51
C GLY A 47 -8.87 -32.04 -5.84
N HIS A 48 -10.13 -32.47 -5.89
CA HIS A 48 -10.99 -32.26 -7.07
C HIS A 48 -11.51 -30.80 -7.18
N ILE A 49 -11.48 -30.04 -6.08
CA ILE A 49 -11.85 -28.62 -5.99
C ILE A 49 -10.61 -27.75 -6.05
N LEU A 50 -9.61 -28.04 -5.21
CA LEU A 50 -8.41 -27.24 -5.04
C LEU A 50 -7.20 -28.18 -4.93
N ASP A 51 -6.33 -28.17 -5.93
CA ASP A 51 -5.05 -28.87 -5.88
C ASP A 51 -3.92 -27.90 -6.26
N TYR A 52 -2.69 -28.41 -6.25
CA TYR A 52 -1.51 -27.66 -6.65
C TYR A 52 -0.39 -28.60 -7.04
N ASP A 53 0.38 -28.19 -8.03
CA ASP A 53 1.61 -28.85 -8.46
C ASP A 53 2.81 -27.91 -8.35
N LYS A 54 3.96 -28.28 -8.92
CA LYS A 54 5.15 -27.42 -8.88
C LYS A 54 4.96 -26.09 -9.62
N HIS A 55 3.95 -25.97 -10.49
CA HIS A 55 3.75 -24.83 -11.37
C HIS A 55 2.66 -23.88 -10.89
N SER A 56 1.48 -24.36 -10.47
CA SER A 56 0.34 -23.50 -10.15
C SER A 56 -0.60 -24.11 -9.12
N LEU A 57 -1.55 -23.30 -8.62
CA LEU A 57 -2.80 -23.86 -8.10
C LEU A 57 -3.61 -24.44 -9.24
N ILE A 58 -4.45 -25.42 -8.91
CA ILE A 58 -5.36 -26.11 -9.82
C ILE A 58 -6.75 -26.01 -9.20
N LEU A 59 -7.57 -25.10 -9.72
CA LEU A 59 -8.94 -24.86 -9.24
C LEU A 59 -9.90 -25.61 -10.15
N HIS A 60 -10.70 -26.52 -9.59
CA HIS A 60 -11.66 -27.35 -10.34
C HIS A 60 -11.03 -28.04 -11.57
N GLY A 61 -9.79 -28.53 -11.41
CA GLY A 61 -9.01 -29.16 -12.49
C GLY A 61 -8.31 -28.19 -13.46
N GLN A 62 -8.44 -26.88 -13.28
CA GLN A 62 -7.82 -25.87 -14.14
C GLN A 62 -6.58 -25.22 -13.48
N PRO A 63 -5.38 -25.33 -14.09
CA PRO A 63 -4.22 -24.55 -13.69
C PRO A 63 -4.56 -23.04 -13.69
N THR A 64 -4.44 -22.40 -12.54
CA THR A 64 -4.88 -21.02 -12.33
C THR A 64 -3.73 -20.16 -11.83
N LEU A 65 -3.53 -19.02 -12.49
CA LEU A 65 -2.66 -17.95 -11.99
C LEU A 65 -3.38 -17.21 -10.87
N ILE A 66 -2.73 -17.03 -9.72
CA ILE A 66 -3.27 -16.24 -8.61
C ILE A 66 -2.65 -14.86 -8.65
N LEU A 67 -3.44 -13.90 -9.14
CA LEU A 67 -3.07 -12.50 -9.30
C LEU A 67 -3.81 -11.69 -8.24
N SER A 68 -3.11 -11.35 -7.16
CA SER A 68 -3.69 -10.73 -5.98
C SER A 68 -3.19 -9.31 -5.72
N GLY A 69 -3.98 -8.52 -4.99
CA GLY A 69 -3.58 -7.24 -4.39
C GLY A 69 -4.02 -7.17 -2.93
N GLU A 70 -3.24 -6.50 -2.09
CA GLU A 70 -3.52 -6.38 -0.65
C GLU A 70 -4.60 -5.33 -0.38
N PHE A 71 -5.61 -5.69 0.42
CA PHE A 71 -6.71 -4.82 0.83
C PHE A 71 -6.92 -4.82 2.36
N HIS A 72 -6.86 -3.62 2.98
CA HIS A 72 -7.07 -3.42 4.42
C HIS A 72 -8.38 -2.67 4.68
N TYR A 73 -9.46 -3.40 4.94
CA TYR A 73 -10.80 -2.80 5.15
C TYR A 73 -10.84 -1.81 6.33
N TRP A 74 -10.06 -2.02 7.40
CA TRP A 74 -10.02 -1.09 8.54
C TRP A 74 -9.31 0.23 8.23
N ARG A 75 -8.61 0.37 7.09
CA ARG A 75 -8.07 1.66 6.63
C ARG A 75 -9.07 2.46 5.79
N LEU A 76 -10.29 1.95 5.67
CA LEU A 76 -11.40 2.55 4.95
C LEU A 76 -12.65 2.53 5.85
N PRO A 77 -12.83 3.53 6.74
CA PRO A 77 -13.89 3.57 7.77
C PRO A 77 -15.29 3.85 7.22
N ASP A 78 -15.60 3.29 6.06
CA ASP A 78 -16.91 3.29 5.43
C ASP A 78 -17.05 2.03 4.56
N GLN A 79 -17.90 1.12 5.02
CA GLN A 79 -18.26 -0.13 4.34
C GLN A 79 -18.84 0.11 2.94
N SER A 80 -19.51 1.25 2.69
CA SER A 80 -20.11 1.54 1.38
C SER A 80 -19.06 1.65 0.26
N ARG A 81 -17.83 2.02 0.62
CA ARG A 81 -16.69 2.15 -0.31
C ARG A 81 -15.95 0.85 -0.59
N TRP A 82 -16.20 -0.23 0.16
CA TRP A 82 -15.51 -1.50 -0.08
C TRP A 82 -15.79 -2.03 -1.48
N ARG A 83 -17.05 -1.97 -1.95
CA ARG A 83 -17.44 -2.44 -3.28
C ARG A 83 -16.75 -1.64 -4.40
N PRO A 84 -16.90 -0.30 -4.51
CA PRO A 84 -16.25 0.46 -5.57
C PRO A 84 -14.73 0.24 -5.65
N ILE A 85 -14.06 0.08 -4.51
CA ILE A 85 -12.63 -0.23 -4.48
C ILE A 85 -12.36 -1.65 -5.00
N LEU A 86 -13.06 -2.67 -4.50
CA LEU A 86 -12.87 -4.06 -4.95
C LEU A 86 -13.25 -4.29 -6.42
N GLU A 87 -14.21 -3.54 -6.95
CA GLU A 87 -14.53 -3.53 -8.38
C GLU A 87 -13.33 -3.04 -9.22
N GLN A 88 -12.55 -2.07 -8.73
CA GLN A 88 -11.30 -1.65 -9.37
C GLN A 88 -10.22 -2.75 -9.33
N TYR A 89 -10.17 -3.59 -8.29
CA TYR A 89 -9.26 -4.75 -8.27
C TYR A 89 -9.63 -5.72 -9.39
N ARG A 90 -10.94 -6.02 -9.52
CA ARG A 90 -11.43 -6.91 -10.56
C ARG A 90 -11.19 -6.33 -11.96
N SER A 91 -11.50 -5.04 -12.17
CA SER A 91 -11.31 -4.37 -13.47
C SER A 91 -9.84 -4.16 -13.84
N ALA A 92 -8.93 -4.18 -12.85
CA ALA A 92 -7.49 -4.24 -13.08
C ALA A 92 -7.01 -5.57 -13.68
N GLY A 93 -7.83 -6.63 -13.64
CA GLY A 93 -7.46 -7.98 -14.08
C GLY A 93 -6.95 -8.87 -12.95
N LEU A 94 -7.09 -8.45 -11.68
CA LEU A 94 -6.87 -9.32 -10.53
C LEU A 94 -8.03 -10.31 -10.39
N ASN A 95 -7.72 -11.52 -9.96
CA ASN A 95 -8.71 -12.55 -9.64
C ASN A 95 -8.71 -12.92 -8.16
N CYS A 96 -7.82 -12.32 -7.37
CA CYS A 96 -7.69 -12.59 -5.94
C CYS A 96 -7.37 -11.29 -5.18
N ILE A 97 -7.62 -11.29 -3.88
CA ILE A 97 -7.12 -10.30 -2.93
C ILE A 97 -6.52 -11.02 -1.72
N ARG A 98 -5.57 -10.37 -1.05
CA ARG A 98 -5.10 -10.79 0.27
C ARG A 98 -5.60 -9.80 1.31
N ILE A 99 -6.08 -10.35 2.43
CA ILE A 99 -6.70 -9.57 3.49
C ILE A 99 -6.04 -9.95 4.81
N TYR A 100 -5.37 -8.99 5.44
CA TYR A 100 -5.06 -9.06 6.86
C TYR A 100 -6.32 -8.89 7.72
N PHE A 101 -6.34 -9.43 8.94
CA PHE A 101 -7.44 -9.18 9.88
C PHE A 101 -6.90 -8.63 11.19
N HIS A 102 -7.35 -7.42 11.54
CA HIS A 102 -6.77 -6.67 12.64
C HIS A 102 -7.43 -7.05 13.97
N TRP A 103 -6.78 -7.92 14.77
CA TRP A 103 -7.32 -8.40 16.05
C TRP A 103 -7.71 -7.25 17.00
N GLY A 104 -6.85 -6.24 17.18
CA GLY A 104 -7.17 -5.07 18.01
C GLY A 104 -8.39 -4.25 17.56
N PHE A 105 -8.71 -4.25 16.26
CA PHE A 105 -9.86 -3.55 15.69
C PHE A 105 -11.17 -4.29 15.99
N HIS A 106 -11.13 -5.63 16.02
CA HIS A 106 -12.27 -6.49 16.36
C HIS A 106 -12.43 -6.73 17.86
N SER A 107 -11.36 -6.68 18.64
CA SER A 107 -11.37 -7.00 20.07
C SER A 107 -10.76 -5.88 20.89
N SER A 108 -11.49 -4.77 20.95
CA SER A 108 -11.12 -3.59 21.76
C SER A 108 -11.05 -3.90 23.27
N LYS A 109 -11.80 -4.90 23.73
CA LYS A 109 -11.82 -5.38 25.13
C LYS A 109 -11.61 -6.89 25.15
N GLN A 110 -10.90 -7.39 26.17
CA GLN A 110 -10.61 -8.81 26.34
C GLN A 110 -11.92 -9.64 26.35
N GLY A 111 -11.96 -10.72 25.57
CA GLY A 111 -13.10 -11.63 25.49
C GLY A 111 -14.31 -11.08 24.71
N GLN A 112 -14.22 -9.87 24.13
CA GLN A 112 -15.28 -9.27 23.34
C GLN A 112 -14.81 -9.11 21.90
N TYR A 113 -15.64 -9.56 20.95
CA TYR A 113 -15.37 -9.49 19.52
C TYR A 113 -16.55 -8.86 18.79
N ASP A 114 -16.28 -7.88 17.96
CA ASP A 114 -17.26 -7.19 17.11
C ASP A 114 -16.91 -7.39 15.63
N PHE A 115 -17.88 -7.93 14.89
CA PHE A 115 -17.83 -8.16 13.46
C PHE A 115 -19.05 -7.54 12.77
N SER A 116 -19.49 -6.35 13.21
CA SER A 116 -20.62 -5.61 12.63
C SER A 116 -20.19 -4.27 12.01
N GLY A 117 -21.01 -3.72 11.12
CA GLY A 117 -20.74 -2.44 10.44
C GLY A 117 -19.40 -2.45 9.71
N ASN A 118 -18.53 -1.48 9.97
CA ASN A 118 -17.18 -1.40 9.39
C ASN A 118 -16.21 -2.51 9.83
N ARG A 119 -16.66 -3.46 10.67
CA ARG A 119 -15.95 -4.67 11.08
C ARG A 119 -16.58 -5.95 10.51
N ASP A 120 -17.59 -5.85 9.65
CA ASP A 120 -18.31 -7.01 9.16
C ASP A 120 -17.52 -7.79 8.10
N ILE A 121 -16.86 -8.85 8.58
CA ILE A 121 -16.07 -9.75 7.75
C ILE A 121 -16.95 -10.67 6.91
N ASN A 122 -18.14 -11.03 7.38
CA ASN A 122 -19.04 -11.87 6.58
C ASN A 122 -19.49 -11.11 5.34
N TYR A 123 -19.95 -9.87 5.52
CA TYR A 123 -20.31 -8.99 4.41
C TYR A 123 -19.14 -8.74 3.45
N LEU A 124 -17.92 -8.53 3.96
CA LEU A 124 -16.74 -8.35 3.11
C LEU A 124 -16.48 -9.58 2.23
N LEU A 125 -16.63 -10.79 2.78
CA LEU A 125 -16.43 -12.03 2.03
C LEU A 125 -17.59 -12.33 1.07
N ASP A 126 -18.84 -12.07 1.47
CA ASP A 126 -20.01 -12.11 0.58
C ASP A 126 -19.79 -11.20 -0.64
N LEU A 127 -19.26 -10.00 -0.40
CA LEU A 127 -18.91 -9.05 -1.46
C LEU A 127 -17.82 -9.58 -2.40
N CYS A 128 -16.80 -10.27 -1.86
CA CYS A 128 -15.77 -10.90 -2.68
C CYS A 128 -16.33 -12.01 -3.57
N GLU A 129 -17.25 -12.83 -3.05
CA GLU A 129 -17.96 -13.87 -3.80
C GLU A 129 -18.82 -13.27 -4.92
N GLU A 130 -19.55 -12.19 -4.64
CA GLU A 130 -20.39 -11.50 -5.62
C GLU A 130 -19.58 -10.84 -6.75
N ILE A 131 -18.47 -10.17 -6.41
CA ILE A 131 -17.55 -9.57 -7.39
C ILE A 131 -16.78 -10.66 -8.17
N GLY A 132 -16.64 -11.85 -7.60
CA GLY A 132 -15.90 -12.97 -8.18
C GLY A 132 -14.39 -12.83 -8.02
N VAL A 133 -13.94 -12.38 -6.85
CA VAL A 133 -12.52 -12.33 -6.45
C VAL A 133 -12.25 -13.34 -5.33
N TYR A 134 -11.21 -14.15 -5.49
CA TYR A 134 -10.75 -15.07 -4.47
C TYR A 134 -10.07 -14.34 -3.30
N VAL A 135 -9.97 -14.99 -2.14
CA VAL A 135 -9.35 -14.43 -0.94
C VAL A 135 -8.22 -15.33 -0.44
N LEU A 136 -7.05 -14.73 -0.22
CA LEU A 136 -5.98 -15.27 0.61
C LEU A 136 -6.11 -14.61 1.99
N ALA A 137 -6.59 -15.35 2.98
CA ALA A 137 -6.88 -14.79 4.29
C ALA A 137 -5.64 -14.82 5.19
N ALA A 138 -5.25 -13.68 5.78
CA ALA A 138 -4.12 -13.56 6.70
C ALA A 138 -4.58 -13.06 8.09
N PRO A 139 -5.22 -13.92 8.91
CA PRO A 139 -5.83 -13.48 10.17
C PRO A 139 -4.84 -13.11 11.27
N GLY A 140 -3.54 -13.42 11.13
CA GLY A 140 -2.52 -13.17 12.14
C GLY A 140 -2.19 -14.42 12.97
N PRO A 141 -2.06 -14.34 14.31
CA PRO A 141 -2.55 -13.27 15.21
C PRO A 141 -1.74 -11.97 15.20
N TYR A 142 -0.49 -12.03 14.75
CA TYR A 142 0.35 -10.86 14.47
C TYR A 142 0.29 -10.55 12.97
N ILE A 143 0.08 -9.29 12.59
CA ILE A 143 -0.02 -8.89 11.18
C ILE A 143 1.00 -7.82 10.77
N CYS A 144 1.71 -7.20 11.71
CA CYS A 144 2.60 -6.08 11.43
C CYS A 144 1.83 -4.88 10.82
N ALA A 145 1.74 -4.83 9.49
CA ALA A 145 0.94 -3.91 8.67
C ALA A 145 1.15 -2.40 8.95
N GLU A 146 2.26 -2.02 9.60
CA GLU A 146 2.48 -0.66 10.12
C GLU A 146 1.31 -0.17 11.02
N THR A 147 0.78 -1.08 11.84
CA THR A 147 -0.33 -0.82 12.79
C THR A 147 0.16 -0.90 14.22
N GLN A 148 -0.51 -0.17 15.14
CA GLN A 148 -0.14 -0.18 16.55
C GLN A 148 -0.08 -1.62 17.08
N ALA A 149 0.99 -1.92 17.82
CA ALA A 149 1.26 -3.25 18.37
C ALA A 149 1.26 -4.39 17.33
N GLY A 150 1.40 -4.06 16.03
CA GLY A 150 1.39 -5.01 14.92
C GLY A 150 0.07 -5.77 14.77
N GLY A 151 -1.03 -5.13 15.16
CA GLY A 151 -2.39 -5.64 15.10
C GLY A 151 -2.90 -6.29 16.39
N PHE A 152 -2.05 -6.46 17.40
CA PHE A 152 -2.48 -6.97 18.70
C PHE A 152 -3.40 -5.98 19.43
N PRO A 153 -4.41 -6.47 20.18
CA PRO A 153 -5.19 -5.60 21.05
C PRO A 153 -4.34 -4.91 22.10
N ILE A 154 -4.70 -3.67 22.43
CA ILE A 154 -3.96 -2.87 23.42
C ILE A 154 -3.97 -3.53 24.81
N TRP A 155 -5.08 -4.11 25.23
CA TRP A 155 -5.18 -4.83 26.51
C TRP A 155 -4.17 -5.99 26.58
N LEU A 156 -3.92 -6.66 25.46
CA LEU A 156 -2.94 -7.75 25.37
C LEU A 156 -1.51 -7.20 25.42
N ALA A 157 -1.25 -6.08 24.73
CA ALA A 157 0.02 -5.37 24.80
C ALA A 157 0.36 -4.91 26.25
N ALA A 158 -0.65 -4.52 27.01
CA ALA A 158 -0.52 -4.05 28.39
C ALA A 158 -0.21 -5.16 29.42
N MET A 159 -0.59 -6.43 29.15
CA MET A 159 -0.30 -7.57 30.05
C MET A 159 1.21 -7.81 30.15
N ARG A 160 1.79 -7.69 31.36
CA ARG A 160 3.25 -7.74 31.59
C ARG A 160 3.79 -9.12 31.91
N ASP A 161 2.92 -10.04 32.28
CA ASP A 161 3.21 -11.41 32.69
C ASP A 161 3.29 -12.39 31.51
N ILE A 162 2.76 -12.00 30.35
CA ILE A 162 2.81 -12.79 29.11
C ILE A 162 3.91 -12.31 28.15
N ARG A 163 4.39 -13.23 27.32
CA ARG A 163 5.39 -12.98 26.27
C ARG A 163 4.76 -12.95 24.88
N LEU A 164 4.56 -11.75 24.34
CA LEU A 164 4.04 -11.53 22.99
C LEU A 164 5.11 -11.84 21.95
N ARG A 165 5.02 -12.96 21.23
CA ARG A 165 5.95 -13.30 20.11
C ARG A 165 7.45 -13.14 20.48
N HIS A 166 7.78 -13.20 21.77
CA HIS A 166 8.86 -12.39 22.34
C HIS A 166 10.23 -13.06 22.24
N MET A 167 11.26 -12.28 21.90
CA MET A 167 12.66 -12.64 22.12
C MET A 167 13.12 -12.13 23.48
N LYS A 168 13.59 -13.03 24.36
CA LYS A 168 14.25 -12.62 25.60
C LYS A 168 15.51 -11.79 25.28
N THR A 169 16.06 -11.09 26.28
CA THR A 169 17.32 -10.33 26.17
C THR A 169 18.54 -11.12 25.69
N ASN A 170 18.42 -12.44 25.58
CA ASN A 170 19.41 -13.34 24.97
C ASN A 170 19.14 -13.64 23.47
N PHE A 171 18.22 -12.89 22.83
CA PHE A 171 17.84 -12.96 21.41
C PHE A 171 17.14 -14.25 20.94
N TRP A 172 16.55 -15.03 21.85
CA TRP A 172 15.81 -16.25 21.49
C TRP A 172 14.31 -16.11 21.76
N LYS A 173 13.49 -16.44 20.75
CA LYS A 173 12.05 -16.55 20.91
C LYS A 173 11.70 -17.71 21.87
N THR A 174 10.71 -17.52 22.73
CA THR A 174 10.24 -18.55 23.67
C THR A 174 8.73 -18.67 23.60
N TYR A 175 8.24 -19.88 23.31
CA TYR A 175 6.81 -20.22 23.36
C TYR A 175 6.21 -19.87 24.72
N ASP A 176 5.05 -19.23 24.71
CA ASP A 176 4.29 -18.86 25.91
C ASP A 176 2.85 -19.40 25.81
N PRO A 177 2.49 -20.42 26.62
CA PRO A 177 1.16 -21.02 26.56
C PRO A 177 0.06 -20.05 26.99
N GLU A 178 0.33 -19.08 27.86
CA GLU A 178 -0.70 -18.11 28.28
C GLU A 178 -1.01 -17.11 27.16
N PHE A 179 0.02 -16.61 26.47
CA PHE A 179 -0.18 -15.80 25.26
C PHE A 179 -0.95 -16.60 24.19
N MET A 180 -0.57 -17.86 23.98
CA MET A 180 -1.21 -18.71 22.98
C MET A 180 -2.69 -18.96 23.26
N LYS A 181 -3.15 -19.00 24.52
CA LYS A 181 -4.58 -19.11 24.84
C LYS A 181 -5.40 -17.97 24.22
N TYR A 182 -4.88 -16.74 24.28
CA TYR A 182 -5.55 -15.58 23.67
C TYR A 182 -5.53 -15.64 22.14
N CYS A 183 -4.45 -16.14 21.55
CA CYS A 183 -4.39 -16.37 20.11
C CYS A 183 -5.43 -17.40 19.65
N ILE A 184 -5.59 -18.49 20.41
CA ILE A 184 -6.60 -19.52 20.16
C ILE A 184 -8.01 -18.92 20.27
N GLU A 185 -8.30 -18.17 21.34
CA GLU A 185 -9.59 -17.50 21.54
C GLU A 185 -9.95 -16.59 20.35
N TYR A 186 -9.00 -15.79 19.86
CA TYR A 186 -9.21 -14.96 18.68
C TYR A 186 -9.52 -15.80 17.43
N PHE A 187 -8.76 -16.88 17.21
CA PHE A 187 -8.99 -17.80 16.09
C PHE A 187 -10.36 -18.48 16.18
N GLU A 188 -10.81 -18.88 17.37
CA GLU A 188 -12.14 -19.45 17.61
C GLU A 188 -13.28 -18.48 17.29
N ASN A 189 -13.02 -17.17 17.26
CA ASN A 189 -14.01 -16.14 16.89
C ASN A 189 -13.98 -15.79 15.40
N ILE A 190 -12.80 -15.61 14.80
CA ILE A 190 -12.69 -15.16 13.40
C ILE A 190 -12.70 -16.31 12.38
N LEU A 191 -12.05 -17.43 12.69
CA LEU A 191 -11.90 -18.51 11.71
C LEU A 191 -13.21 -19.19 11.32
N PRO A 192 -14.22 -19.35 12.21
CA PRO A 192 -15.53 -19.84 11.79
C PRO A 192 -16.23 -18.94 10.76
N ILE A 193 -15.93 -17.64 10.73
CA ILE A 193 -16.41 -16.72 9.68
C ILE A 193 -15.73 -17.09 8.36
N LEU A 194 -14.40 -17.13 8.33
CA LEU A 194 -13.63 -17.51 7.15
C LEU A 194 -14.00 -18.91 6.65
N ALA A 195 -14.28 -19.84 7.58
CA ALA A 195 -14.59 -21.23 7.27
C ALA A 195 -15.85 -21.38 6.42
N ARG A 196 -16.84 -20.47 6.55
CA ARG A 196 -18.07 -20.47 5.75
C ARG A 196 -17.83 -20.11 4.28
N HIS A 197 -16.82 -19.28 4.01
CA HIS A 197 -16.49 -18.76 2.68
C HIS A 197 -15.38 -19.54 1.97
N GLN A 198 -15.01 -20.73 2.44
CA GLN A 198 -13.96 -21.53 1.82
C GLN A 198 -14.42 -22.15 0.50
N ILE A 199 -13.54 -22.13 -0.50
CA ILE A 199 -13.80 -22.81 -1.79
C ILE A 199 -14.10 -24.31 -1.60
N THR A 200 -13.55 -24.93 -0.56
CA THR A 200 -13.76 -26.36 -0.24
C THR A 200 -15.16 -26.70 0.26
N ASN A 201 -16.02 -25.71 0.54
CA ASN A 201 -17.43 -25.95 0.90
C ASN A 201 -18.30 -26.31 -0.30
N GLY A 202 -17.78 -26.22 -1.53
CA GLY A 202 -18.49 -26.51 -2.77
C GLY A 202 -18.42 -25.34 -3.74
N GLN A 203 -19.54 -25.05 -4.42
CA GLN A 203 -19.62 -23.91 -5.34
C GLN A 203 -19.94 -22.63 -4.56
N GLY A 204 -19.13 -21.58 -4.76
CA GLY A 204 -19.42 -20.22 -4.27
C GLY A 204 -18.39 -19.62 -3.32
N GLY A 205 -17.61 -20.42 -2.58
CA GLY A 205 -16.65 -19.89 -1.60
C GLY A 205 -15.44 -19.19 -2.23
N CYS A 206 -15.05 -18.03 -1.69
CA CYS A 206 -13.92 -17.23 -2.18
C CYS A 206 -12.57 -17.53 -1.52
N VAL A 207 -12.51 -18.06 -0.30
CA VAL A 207 -11.25 -18.26 0.45
C VAL A 207 -10.47 -19.45 -0.13
N LEU A 208 -9.26 -19.20 -0.63
CA LEU A 208 -8.36 -20.19 -1.26
C LEU A 208 -7.28 -20.74 -0.34
N GLY A 209 -6.92 -19.98 0.70
CA GLY A 209 -5.83 -20.34 1.60
C GLY A 209 -5.84 -19.45 2.83
N LEU A 210 -5.20 -19.93 3.88
CA LEU A 210 -5.08 -19.23 5.15
C LEU A 210 -3.61 -19.08 5.55
N GLN A 211 -3.13 -17.86 5.72
CA GLN A 211 -1.83 -17.58 6.28
C GLN A 211 -1.85 -17.87 7.78
N ILE A 212 -0.80 -18.51 8.28
CA ILE A 212 -0.57 -18.63 9.72
C ILE A 212 0.58 -17.70 10.09
N GLU A 213 0.33 -16.81 11.06
CA GLU A 213 1.31 -15.82 11.52
C GLU A 213 1.68 -14.81 10.42
N ASN A 214 2.70 -13.98 10.64
CA ASN A 214 3.22 -13.03 9.68
C ASN A 214 4.75 -12.86 9.82
N GLU A 215 5.52 -13.20 8.79
CA GLU A 215 6.99 -13.15 8.82
C GLU A 215 7.59 -13.95 10.00
N SER A 216 7.01 -15.11 10.29
CA SER A 216 7.55 -16.03 11.29
C SER A 216 8.70 -16.82 10.69
N PHE A 217 9.93 -16.37 10.90
CA PHE A 217 11.11 -17.09 10.40
C PHE A 217 11.44 -18.31 11.26
N GLN A 218 11.78 -19.44 10.63
CA GLN A 218 12.46 -20.55 11.30
C GLN A 218 13.94 -20.22 11.53
N HIS A 219 14.56 -19.56 10.54
CA HIS A 219 15.96 -19.16 10.55
C HIS A 219 16.14 -17.71 10.08
N VAL A 220 17.10 -17.00 10.65
CA VAL A 220 17.59 -15.71 10.15
C VAL A 220 19.11 -15.77 10.10
N PHE A 221 19.71 -15.45 8.94
CA PHE A 221 21.15 -15.60 8.69
C PHE A 221 21.71 -16.98 9.11
N HIS A 222 20.96 -18.05 8.82
CA HIS A 222 21.24 -19.44 9.23
C HIS A 222 21.12 -19.76 10.73
N TYR A 223 20.81 -18.80 11.61
CA TYR A 223 20.57 -19.07 13.03
C TYR A 223 19.11 -19.44 13.28
N PRO A 224 18.83 -20.55 14.00
CA PRO A 224 17.45 -20.98 14.25
C PRO A 224 16.81 -20.07 15.30
N ILE A 225 15.80 -19.28 14.92
CA ILE A 225 15.11 -18.33 15.83
C ILE A 225 13.60 -18.56 15.94
N GLY A 226 13.08 -19.59 15.27
CA GLY A 226 11.64 -19.79 15.11
C GLY A 226 10.85 -20.19 16.36
N LEU A 227 9.51 -20.07 16.23
CA LEU A 227 8.53 -20.52 17.22
C LEU A 227 7.72 -21.69 16.63
N HIS A 228 8.32 -22.88 16.56
CA HIS A 228 7.64 -24.05 16.00
C HIS A 228 6.35 -24.42 16.76
N ASP A 229 6.35 -24.26 18.09
CA ASP A 229 5.16 -24.56 18.89
C ASP A 229 4.01 -23.58 18.63
N ASP A 230 4.31 -22.31 18.32
CA ASP A 230 3.28 -21.34 17.90
C ASP A 230 2.68 -21.78 16.57
N MET A 231 3.51 -22.03 15.57
CA MET A 231 3.05 -22.46 14.24
C MET A 231 2.24 -23.76 14.31
N ARG A 232 2.66 -24.73 15.13
CA ARG A 232 1.91 -25.98 15.37
C ARG A 232 0.54 -25.71 15.96
N MET A 233 0.49 -24.93 17.05
CA MET A 233 -0.75 -24.67 17.75
C MET A 233 -1.72 -23.90 16.88
N LEU A 234 -1.27 -22.82 16.24
CA LEU A 234 -2.11 -21.99 15.36
C LEU A 234 -2.63 -22.80 14.16
N ALA A 235 -1.79 -23.64 13.53
CA ALA A 235 -2.23 -24.51 12.43
C ALA A 235 -3.26 -25.56 12.91
N LYS A 236 -3.05 -26.15 14.09
CA LYS A 236 -4.00 -27.12 14.67
C LYS A 236 -5.32 -26.44 15.02
N THR A 237 -5.28 -25.28 15.66
CA THR A 237 -6.47 -24.48 15.97
C THR A 237 -7.21 -24.09 14.70
N ALA A 238 -6.50 -23.72 13.63
CA ALA A 238 -7.14 -23.43 12.35
C ALA A 238 -7.93 -24.62 11.80
N ARG A 239 -7.35 -25.83 11.84
CA ARG A 239 -8.09 -27.06 11.47
C ARG A 239 -9.28 -27.32 12.38
N ASP A 240 -9.11 -27.15 13.70
CA ASP A 240 -10.18 -27.36 14.68
C ASP A 240 -11.34 -26.37 14.51
N CYS A 241 -11.06 -25.16 14.04
CA CYS A 241 -12.06 -24.14 13.69
C CYS A 241 -12.71 -24.35 12.31
N GLY A 242 -12.41 -25.46 11.63
CA GLY A 242 -13.04 -25.81 10.35
C GLY A 242 -12.31 -25.29 9.11
N ILE A 243 -11.08 -24.78 9.21
CA ILE A 243 -10.29 -24.40 8.04
C ILE A 243 -9.83 -25.65 7.30
N THR A 244 -10.27 -25.79 6.05
CA THR A 244 -10.05 -26.92 5.16
C THR A 244 -9.22 -26.57 3.93
N VAL A 245 -8.97 -25.29 3.65
CA VAL A 245 -8.06 -24.83 2.59
C VAL A 245 -6.57 -24.96 2.99
N PRO A 246 -5.61 -24.95 2.05
CA PRO A 246 -4.18 -24.96 2.34
C PRO A 246 -3.75 -23.83 3.30
N LEU A 247 -2.89 -24.18 4.26
CA LEU A 247 -2.21 -23.22 5.11
C LEU A 247 -0.91 -22.77 4.44
N PHE A 248 -0.56 -21.49 4.58
CA PHE A 248 0.65 -20.94 4.00
C PHE A 248 1.43 -20.01 4.94
N THR A 249 2.70 -19.80 4.62
CA THR A 249 3.60 -18.83 5.28
C THR A 249 3.82 -17.61 4.41
N ASN A 250 4.37 -16.55 5.01
CA ASN A 250 5.07 -15.48 4.31
C ASN A 250 6.40 -15.20 5.03
N ASP A 251 7.47 -15.93 4.71
CA ASP A 251 8.79 -15.56 5.22
C ASP A 251 9.18 -14.19 4.66
N GLY A 252 9.70 -13.25 5.45
CA GLY A 252 10.09 -11.93 4.92
C GLY A 252 11.21 -11.95 3.86
N PHE A 253 11.87 -13.10 3.66
CA PHE A 253 12.81 -13.39 2.57
C PHE A 253 12.75 -14.88 2.19
N GLU A 254 13.44 -15.30 1.12
CA GLU A 254 13.49 -16.73 0.76
C GLU A 254 14.43 -17.49 1.71
N GLU A 255 13.93 -17.91 2.87
CA GLU A 255 14.67 -18.64 3.92
C GLU A 255 14.29 -20.13 4.02
N GLY A 256 13.13 -20.51 3.46
CA GLY A 256 12.67 -21.90 3.43
C GLY A 256 12.12 -22.41 4.77
N SER A 257 11.52 -21.52 5.58
CA SER A 257 10.91 -21.89 6.86
C SER A 257 9.68 -22.78 6.69
N PHE A 258 9.46 -23.70 7.63
CA PHE A 258 8.24 -24.50 7.73
C PHE A 258 7.87 -25.29 6.46
N ILE A 259 8.86 -25.68 5.65
CA ILE A 259 8.66 -26.58 4.51
C ILE A 259 8.46 -28.02 5.00
N VAL A 260 7.38 -28.66 4.55
CA VAL A 260 7.09 -30.08 4.80
C VAL A 260 8.19 -30.97 4.22
N LYS A 261 8.80 -31.81 5.06
CA LYS A 261 9.85 -32.77 4.70
C LYS A 261 9.27 -34.01 4.01
N ASP A 262 10.04 -34.70 3.15
CA ASP A 262 9.56 -35.84 2.36
C ASP A 262 9.18 -37.10 3.17
N ASP A 263 9.73 -37.26 4.38
CA ASP A 263 9.34 -38.31 5.33
C ASP A 263 8.96 -37.68 6.69
N PRO A 264 7.74 -37.13 6.80
CA PRO A 264 7.30 -36.48 8.03
C PRO A 264 7.13 -37.49 9.18
N LYS A 265 6.99 -38.79 8.89
CA LYS A 265 6.80 -39.86 9.87
C LYS A 265 8.09 -40.23 10.62
N LYS A 266 9.27 -40.09 10.00
CA LYS A 266 10.57 -40.41 10.63
C LYS A 266 11.15 -39.32 11.53
N LYS A 267 10.70 -38.07 11.43
CA LYS A 267 11.23 -36.93 12.22
C LYS A 267 10.12 -36.19 12.97
N LYS A 268 9.57 -36.81 14.02
CA LYS A 268 8.43 -36.32 14.84
C LYS A 268 8.53 -34.88 15.38
N LYS A 269 9.71 -34.25 15.35
CA LYS A 269 9.96 -32.87 15.84
C LYS A 269 10.04 -31.82 14.73
N ASP A 270 10.01 -32.21 13.45
CA ASP A 270 9.94 -31.25 12.35
C ASP A 270 8.47 -30.84 12.13
N PHE A 271 8.23 -29.60 11.69
CA PHE A 271 6.89 -29.08 11.41
C PHE A 271 6.88 -28.29 10.11
N GLY A 272 5.77 -28.31 9.37
CA GLY A 272 5.61 -27.52 8.16
C GLY A 272 4.15 -27.35 7.75
N VAL A 273 3.90 -26.39 6.85
CA VAL A 273 2.57 -26.06 6.31
C VAL A 273 2.50 -26.34 4.81
N ASP A 274 1.30 -26.26 4.24
CA ASP A 274 0.99 -26.79 2.90
C ASP A 274 1.73 -26.06 1.78
N LEU A 275 1.76 -24.73 1.83
CA LEU A 275 2.39 -23.87 0.84
C LEU A 275 3.44 -22.98 1.50
N TYR A 276 4.65 -22.99 0.93
CA TYR A 276 5.70 -22.06 1.33
C TYR A 276 5.55 -20.75 0.56
N GLY A 277 5.26 -19.67 1.26
CA GLY A 277 5.28 -18.32 0.73
C GLY A 277 6.38 -17.48 1.37
N PHE A 278 6.86 -16.49 0.62
CA PHE A 278 7.87 -15.52 1.04
C PHE A 278 7.65 -14.16 0.40
N ASP A 279 8.09 -13.10 1.08
CA ASP A 279 7.88 -11.73 0.65
C ASP A 279 9.07 -11.21 -0.16
N LYS A 280 8.81 -10.19 -0.99
CA LYS A 280 9.83 -9.55 -1.82
C LYS A 280 9.63 -8.04 -1.90
N TYR A 281 10.47 -7.34 -1.13
CA TYR A 281 10.75 -5.92 -1.24
C TYR A 281 12.14 -5.71 -1.80
N VAL A 282 12.23 -5.08 -2.97
CA VAL A 282 13.42 -5.13 -3.84
C VAL A 282 14.15 -3.80 -3.88
N VAL A 283 13.43 -2.70 -4.13
CA VAL A 283 14.05 -1.37 -4.22
C VAL A 283 13.55 -0.53 -3.04
N PHE A 284 14.43 -0.27 -2.08
CA PHE A 284 14.12 0.60 -0.96
C PHE A 284 14.17 2.07 -1.40
N THR A 285 13.35 2.91 -0.77
CA THR A 285 13.52 4.35 -0.90
C THR A 285 14.77 4.78 -0.12
N PRO A 286 15.55 5.77 -0.59
CA PRO A 286 16.78 6.21 0.07
C PRO A 286 16.66 6.52 1.58
N ASN A 287 15.49 7.02 2.01
CA ASN A 287 15.17 7.35 3.40
C ASN A 287 14.76 6.14 4.27
N SER A 288 14.71 4.95 3.66
CA SER A 288 14.35 3.67 4.28
C SER A 288 15.39 2.58 4.06
N GLU A 289 16.50 2.87 3.36
CA GLU A 289 17.64 1.96 3.18
C GLU A 289 18.25 1.52 4.52
N PRO A 290 18.81 0.31 4.66
CA PRO A 290 19.35 -0.17 5.94
C PRO A 290 20.38 0.76 6.61
N THR A 291 21.17 1.50 5.83
CA THR A 291 22.11 2.51 6.34
C THR A 291 21.40 3.68 7.04
N SER A 292 20.22 4.06 6.56
CA SER A 292 19.40 5.11 7.17
C SER A 292 18.90 4.73 8.57
N TRP A 293 18.73 3.43 8.84
CA TRP A 293 18.33 2.90 10.16
C TRP A 293 19.43 3.06 11.22
N VAL A 294 20.65 3.43 10.79
CA VAL A 294 21.80 3.68 11.67
C VAL A 294 22.16 5.16 11.72
N VAL A 295 22.20 5.84 10.56
CA VAL A 295 22.78 7.20 10.44
C VAL A 295 21.71 8.31 10.31
N GLY A 296 20.44 7.99 10.08
CA GLY A 296 19.31 8.93 10.18
C GLY A 296 19.42 10.21 9.33
N ARG A 297 20.05 10.16 8.15
CA ARG A 297 20.16 11.31 7.24
C ARG A 297 19.30 11.13 6.00
N ASP A 298 18.50 12.14 5.69
CA ASP A 298 17.79 12.21 4.40
C ASP A 298 18.69 12.80 3.31
N PRO A 299 18.61 12.26 2.08
CA PRO A 299 19.26 12.90 0.95
C PRO A 299 18.63 14.27 0.66
N SER A 300 19.34 15.12 -0.07
CA SER A 300 18.80 16.41 -0.54
C SER A 300 17.82 16.25 -1.71
N TYR A 301 17.97 15.19 -2.52
CA TYR A 301 17.04 14.79 -3.57
C TYR A 301 16.98 13.25 -3.67
N LEU A 302 15.85 12.70 -4.10
CA LEU A 302 15.73 11.26 -4.38
C LEU A 302 16.37 10.95 -5.73
N GLN A 303 17.48 10.21 -5.71
CA GLN A 303 18.14 9.74 -6.93
C GLN A 303 17.33 8.64 -7.62
N GLU A 304 17.52 8.50 -8.92
CA GLU A 304 16.95 7.38 -9.68
C GLU A 304 17.46 6.03 -9.12
N TRP A 305 16.59 5.03 -8.94
CA TRP A 305 17.02 3.71 -8.45
C TRP A 305 17.89 2.94 -9.47
N ASP A 306 18.82 2.12 -8.99
CA ASP A 306 19.70 1.30 -9.83
C ASP A 306 19.01 -0.01 -10.27
N PRO A 307 18.88 -0.29 -11.58
CA PRO A 307 18.37 -1.57 -12.06
C PRO A 307 19.15 -2.81 -11.61
N SER A 308 20.42 -2.68 -11.24
CA SER A 308 21.22 -3.79 -10.72
C SER A 308 20.61 -4.40 -9.45
N THR A 309 19.89 -3.61 -8.63
CA THR A 309 19.18 -4.09 -7.46
C THR A 309 18.09 -5.11 -7.83
N VAL A 310 17.27 -4.80 -8.86
CA VAL A 310 16.23 -5.72 -9.36
C VAL A 310 16.84 -7.01 -9.93
N VAL A 311 17.94 -6.88 -10.66
CA VAL A 311 18.70 -8.01 -11.22
C VAL A 311 19.17 -8.94 -10.09
N ASN A 312 19.85 -8.39 -9.09
CA ASN A 312 20.48 -9.15 -8.02
C ASN A 312 19.47 -9.86 -7.12
N GLU A 313 18.34 -9.20 -6.83
CA GLU A 313 17.32 -9.72 -5.92
C GLU A 313 16.41 -10.79 -6.55
N LEU A 314 16.17 -10.73 -7.88
CA LEU A 314 15.16 -11.56 -8.53
C LEU A 314 15.71 -12.63 -9.49
N GLU A 315 16.82 -12.44 -10.20
CA GLU A 315 17.23 -13.36 -11.30
C GLU A 315 17.61 -14.80 -10.88
N LYS A 316 17.73 -15.05 -9.58
CA LYS A 316 18.03 -16.38 -9.02
C LYS A 316 16.93 -16.91 -8.11
N MET A 317 15.78 -16.23 -8.07
CA MET A 317 14.68 -16.54 -7.17
C MET A 317 14.19 -17.97 -7.38
N GLU A 318 13.91 -18.39 -8.63
CA GLU A 318 13.44 -19.77 -8.91
C GLU A 318 14.45 -20.80 -8.39
N LYS A 319 15.72 -20.60 -8.73
CA LYS A 319 16.80 -21.51 -8.32
C LYS A 319 16.94 -21.58 -6.80
N LYS A 320 16.91 -20.44 -6.12
CA LYS A 320 17.02 -20.33 -4.65
C LYS A 320 15.87 -21.08 -3.97
N VAL A 321 14.63 -20.75 -4.33
CA VAL A 321 13.42 -21.36 -3.75
C VAL A 321 13.40 -22.87 -3.99
N ARG A 322 13.65 -23.33 -5.22
CA ARG A 322 13.68 -24.77 -5.52
C ARG A 322 14.80 -25.53 -4.80
N SER A 323 15.89 -24.86 -4.42
CA SER A 323 17.02 -25.51 -3.72
C SER A 323 16.66 -25.98 -2.30
N PHE A 324 15.63 -25.42 -1.66
CA PHE A 324 15.16 -25.87 -0.35
C PHE A 324 14.63 -27.31 -0.35
N GLY A 325 14.23 -27.82 -1.52
CA GLY A 325 13.82 -29.20 -1.70
C GLY A 325 12.47 -29.55 -1.06
N HIS A 326 12.29 -30.85 -0.78
CA HIS A 326 11.08 -31.40 -0.13
C HIS A 326 9.76 -31.02 -0.82
N ALA A 327 8.72 -30.67 -0.05
CA ALA A 327 7.43 -30.25 -0.60
C ALA A 327 7.55 -29.07 -1.56
N ASN A 328 8.55 -28.19 -1.39
CA ASN A 328 8.76 -27.03 -2.26
C ASN A 328 9.16 -27.38 -3.71
N LYS A 329 9.54 -28.65 -3.97
CA LYS A 329 9.71 -29.17 -5.33
C LYS A 329 8.38 -29.41 -6.05
N ARG A 330 7.27 -29.44 -5.30
CA ARG A 330 5.93 -29.87 -5.73
C ARG A 330 4.84 -28.82 -5.46
N THR A 331 5.21 -27.63 -5.01
CA THR A 331 4.30 -26.49 -4.80
C THR A 331 4.65 -25.35 -5.75
N PRO A 332 3.70 -24.46 -6.08
CA PRO A 332 3.97 -23.26 -6.86
C PRO A 332 4.91 -22.31 -6.10
N ILE A 333 5.62 -21.46 -6.83
CA ILE A 333 6.31 -20.32 -6.22
C ILE A 333 5.26 -19.27 -5.86
N PHE A 334 5.21 -18.92 -4.59
CA PHE A 334 4.20 -18.03 -4.02
C PHE A 334 4.85 -16.86 -3.30
N ILE A 335 4.46 -15.65 -3.68
CA ILE A 335 4.89 -14.39 -3.06
C ILE A 335 3.68 -13.68 -2.40
N PRO A 336 3.42 -13.91 -1.10
CA PRO A 336 2.30 -13.28 -0.39
C PRO A 336 2.42 -11.75 -0.27
N GLU A 337 3.62 -11.18 -0.29
CA GLU A 337 3.83 -9.73 -0.38
C GLU A 337 4.91 -9.39 -1.39
N LEU A 338 4.49 -8.92 -2.57
CA LEU A 338 5.35 -8.34 -3.59
C LEU A 338 5.22 -6.82 -3.55
N GLN A 339 6.35 -6.11 -3.56
CA GLN A 339 6.38 -4.66 -3.50
C GLN A 339 5.48 -3.96 -4.54
N GLY A 340 4.39 -3.37 -4.06
CA GLY A 340 3.47 -2.52 -4.83
C GLY A 340 3.75 -1.01 -4.67
N GLY A 341 4.54 -0.65 -3.67
CA GLY A 341 4.90 0.73 -3.31
C GLY A 341 5.83 0.75 -2.09
N TRP A 342 5.71 1.78 -1.24
CA TRP A 342 6.48 1.89 0.01
C TRP A 342 5.77 2.79 1.02
N PHE A 343 5.84 2.45 2.32
CA PHE A 343 5.31 3.29 3.41
C PHE A 343 6.23 4.51 3.66
N ASN A 344 5.77 5.45 4.49
CA ASN A 344 6.51 6.69 4.72
C ASN A 344 6.42 7.19 6.18
N HIS A 345 7.42 7.97 6.61
CA HIS A 345 7.68 8.25 8.03
C HIS A 345 7.42 9.71 8.45
N TYR A 346 7.25 9.96 9.75
CA TYR A 346 7.44 11.30 10.31
C TYR A 346 8.90 11.77 10.18
N GLY A 347 9.12 13.09 10.24
CA GLY A 347 10.46 13.69 10.27
C GLY A 347 11.30 13.52 9.00
N ILE A 348 10.65 13.30 7.86
CA ILE A 348 11.28 13.27 6.53
C ILE A 348 10.76 14.42 5.66
N LYS A 349 11.50 14.71 4.59
CA LYS A 349 11.17 15.79 3.65
C LYS A 349 10.25 15.39 2.49
N TYR A 350 10.07 14.10 2.26
CA TYR A 350 9.45 13.58 1.03
C TYR A 350 8.07 13.00 1.31
N THR A 351 7.09 13.33 0.44
CA THR A 351 5.72 12.80 0.48
C THR A 351 5.60 11.45 -0.25
N TYR A 352 4.42 10.82 -0.20
CA TYR A 352 4.13 9.64 -1.02
C TYR A 352 4.23 9.91 -2.53
N ASP A 353 4.05 11.16 -2.99
CA ASP A 353 4.25 11.48 -4.42
C ASP A 353 5.70 11.52 -4.83
N ALA A 354 6.59 11.96 -3.92
CA ALA A 354 8.02 11.86 -4.15
C ALA A 354 8.45 10.38 -4.25
N ILE A 355 7.90 9.51 -3.39
CA ILE A 355 8.07 8.05 -3.50
C ILE A 355 7.47 7.54 -4.81
N TYR A 356 6.29 8.05 -5.21
CA TYR A 356 5.63 7.64 -6.43
C TYR A 356 6.51 7.87 -7.65
N ARG A 357 7.04 9.10 -7.78
CA ARG A 357 7.96 9.55 -8.84
C ARG A 357 9.30 8.81 -8.82
N PHE A 358 9.83 8.50 -7.63
CA PHE A 358 11.07 7.74 -7.48
C PHE A 358 10.99 6.37 -8.18
N TYR A 359 9.92 5.61 -7.96
CA TYR A 359 9.74 4.32 -8.63
C TYR A 359 9.31 4.48 -10.10
N GLY A 360 8.38 5.39 -10.38
CA GLY A 360 7.78 5.62 -11.70
C GLY A 360 6.60 4.70 -12.03
N ASP A 361 5.90 4.99 -13.13
CA ASP A 361 4.66 4.30 -13.54
C ASP A 361 4.87 2.85 -14.02
N ASN A 362 6.09 2.50 -14.44
CA ASN A 362 6.38 1.16 -14.97
C ASN A 362 6.84 0.17 -13.90
N TYR A 363 7.14 0.65 -12.68
CA TYR A 363 7.79 -0.16 -11.65
C TYR A 363 7.01 -1.43 -11.31
N THR A 364 5.72 -1.31 -10.96
CA THR A 364 4.92 -2.49 -10.56
C THR A 364 4.74 -3.49 -11.71
N ARG A 365 4.61 -3.01 -12.95
CA ARG A 365 4.57 -3.86 -14.15
C ARG A 365 5.90 -4.61 -14.36
N LEU A 366 7.02 -3.92 -14.16
CA LEU A 366 8.36 -4.49 -14.22
C LEU A 366 8.58 -5.57 -13.17
N MET A 367 8.10 -5.35 -11.95
CA MET A 367 8.13 -6.35 -10.88
C MET A 367 7.32 -7.59 -11.25
N LEU A 368 6.09 -7.41 -11.75
CA LEU A 368 5.22 -8.49 -12.23
C LEU A 368 5.94 -9.37 -13.28
N ASP A 369 6.40 -8.76 -14.37
CA ASP A 369 7.04 -9.53 -15.46
C ASP A 369 8.32 -10.22 -14.97
N THR A 370 9.10 -9.58 -14.09
CA THR A 370 10.35 -10.15 -13.58
C THR A 370 10.10 -11.37 -12.70
N VAL A 371 9.10 -11.36 -11.80
CA VAL A 371 8.81 -12.54 -10.97
C VAL A 371 8.19 -13.69 -11.77
N PHE A 372 7.37 -13.39 -12.78
CA PHE A 372 6.85 -14.40 -13.71
C PHE A 372 7.97 -15.03 -14.55
N SER A 373 9.00 -14.27 -14.91
CA SER A 373 10.20 -14.81 -15.57
C SER A 373 10.88 -15.90 -14.74
N GLN A 374 10.74 -15.85 -13.42
CA GLN A 374 11.25 -16.79 -12.42
C GLN A 374 10.24 -17.87 -12.01
N GLY A 375 9.17 -18.07 -12.79
CA GLY A 375 8.20 -19.15 -12.54
C GLY A 375 7.25 -18.92 -11.37
N CYS A 376 7.14 -17.67 -10.90
CA CYS A 376 6.07 -17.28 -9.97
C CYS A 376 4.71 -17.35 -10.67
N THR A 377 3.72 -17.94 -10.00
CA THR A 377 2.34 -18.06 -10.50
C THR A 377 1.30 -17.71 -9.44
N MET A 378 1.73 -17.45 -8.21
CA MET A 378 0.92 -16.92 -7.13
C MET A 378 1.64 -15.71 -6.55
N LEU A 379 1.00 -14.54 -6.62
CA LEU A 379 1.54 -13.34 -6.00
C LEU A 379 0.44 -12.43 -5.49
N ASN A 380 0.82 -11.55 -4.57
CA ASN A 380 -0.02 -10.48 -4.07
C ASN A 380 0.77 -9.16 -4.00
N PHE A 381 0.23 -8.08 -4.56
CA PHE A 381 0.86 -6.76 -4.49
C PHE A 381 0.57 -6.07 -3.14
N TYR A 382 1.60 -5.86 -2.34
CA TYR A 382 1.54 -5.13 -1.08
C TYR A 382 2.16 -3.73 -1.23
N MET A 383 1.42 -2.62 -1.16
CA MET A 383 -0.05 -2.50 -1.20
C MET A 383 -0.56 -2.32 -2.63
N PHE A 384 -1.80 -2.78 -2.88
CA PHE A 384 -2.53 -2.42 -4.09
C PHE A 384 -3.44 -1.19 -3.88
N TYR A 385 -4.11 -1.14 -2.72
CA TYR A 385 -4.73 0.06 -2.15
C TYR A 385 -4.32 0.17 -0.69
N GLY A 386 -3.70 1.28 -0.30
CA GLY A 386 -3.23 1.45 1.07
C GLY A 386 -4.29 2.05 2.02
N GLY A 387 -5.01 3.08 1.61
CA GLY A 387 -6.02 3.77 2.43
C GLY A 387 -5.41 4.74 3.45
N THR A 388 -6.11 4.94 4.58
CA THR A 388 -5.71 5.91 5.61
C THR A 388 -5.58 5.26 6.98
N ASN A 389 -4.52 5.59 7.73
CA ASN A 389 -4.41 5.34 9.17
C ASN A 389 -5.27 6.34 9.96
N TRP A 390 -6.59 6.30 9.74
CA TRP A 390 -7.52 7.14 10.49
C TRP A 390 -7.50 6.78 11.98
N GLY A 391 -7.99 7.71 12.81
CA GLY A 391 -7.91 7.59 14.24
C GLY A 391 -6.46 7.51 14.70
N THR A 392 -6.18 6.48 15.49
CA THR A 392 -4.84 6.20 16.01
C THR A 392 -4.33 4.81 15.62
N ILE A 393 -4.82 4.23 14.52
CA ILE A 393 -4.52 2.82 14.19
C ILE A 393 -3.09 2.58 13.68
N GLY A 394 -2.45 3.59 13.09
CA GLY A 394 -1.06 3.52 12.62
C GLY A 394 -0.05 3.43 13.76
N ASP A 395 1.06 2.73 13.54
CA ASP A 395 2.18 2.72 14.47
C ASP A 395 3.11 3.94 14.26
N PRO A 396 4.13 4.14 15.10
CA PRO A 396 5.08 5.24 14.94
C PRO A 396 5.87 5.25 13.62
N ASP A 397 5.89 4.16 12.84
CA ASP A 397 6.57 4.14 11.54
C ASP A 397 5.79 4.93 10.49
N VAL A 398 4.50 5.17 10.66
CA VAL A 398 3.67 5.80 9.62
C VAL A 398 2.91 7.00 10.15
N TYR A 399 2.68 7.98 9.28
CA TYR A 399 1.77 9.09 9.55
C TYR A 399 0.34 8.73 9.09
N THR A 400 -0.57 9.72 9.11
CA THR A 400 -2.00 9.52 8.83
C THR A 400 -2.23 8.84 7.47
N SER A 401 -1.66 9.37 6.39
CA SER A 401 -1.81 8.74 5.08
C SER A 401 -1.08 7.40 5.03
N TYR A 402 -1.74 6.42 4.46
CA TYR A 402 -1.14 5.16 4.06
C TYR A 402 -1.33 4.94 2.55
N ASP A 403 -1.25 6.01 1.76
CA ASP A 403 -1.35 5.97 0.29
C ASP A 403 -0.38 4.94 -0.32
N TYR A 404 0.79 4.78 0.30
CA TYR A 404 1.81 3.79 -0.04
C TYR A 404 2.42 3.97 -1.43
N SER A 405 2.07 5.05 -2.16
CA SER A 405 2.28 5.19 -3.60
C SER A 405 1.63 4.06 -4.41
N ALA A 406 0.55 3.46 -3.92
CA ALA A 406 -0.03 2.23 -4.47
C ALA A 406 -0.70 2.42 -5.84
N CYS A 407 -1.18 1.31 -6.42
CA CYS A 407 -1.88 1.30 -7.71
C CYS A 407 -3.18 2.10 -7.66
N ILE A 408 -3.93 1.97 -6.57
CA ILE A 408 -5.06 2.83 -6.22
C ILE A 408 -4.58 3.77 -5.12
N ARG A 409 -4.69 5.09 -5.35
CA ARG A 409 -4.27 6.14 -4.42
C ARG A 409 -5.21 6.20 -3.23
N GLU A 410 -4.80 6.82 -2.12
CA GLU A 410 -5.56 6.91 -0.86
C GLU A 410 -7.01 7.40 -1.06
N ASN A 411 -7.21 8.34 -1.98
CA ASN A 411 -8.51 8.92 -2.33
C ASN A 411 -9.40 8.02 -3.23
N GLY A 412 -8.93 6.83 -3.62
CA GLY A 412 -9.65 5.89 -4.49
C GLY A 412 -9.42 6.09 -5.99
N LEU A 413 -8.57 7.04 -6.40
CA LEU A 413 -8.25 7.28 -7.81
C LEU A 413 -7.18 6.33 -8.34
N ILE A 414 -7.28 6.03 -9.64
CA ILE A 414 -6.40 5.12 -10.38
C ILE A 414 -5.09 5.84 -10.77
N SER A 415 -3.95 5.26 -10.41
CA SER A 415 -2.62 5.77 -10.79
C SER A 415 -2.13 5.31 -12.17
N GLY A 416 -1.09 5.96 -12.70
CA GLY A 416 -0.36 5.52 -13.89
C GLY A 416 0.24 4.11 -13.75
N ARG A 417 0.66 3.73 -12.53
CA ARG A 417 1.11 2.36 -12.21
C ARG A 417 0.04 1.33 -12.49
N LEU A 418 -1.20 1.57 -12.07
CA LEU A 418 -2.30 0.63 -12.31
C LEU A 418 -2.58 0.50 -13.81
N ARG A 419 -2.60 1.62 -14.56
CA ARG A 419 -2.82 1.60 -16.01
C ARG A 419 -1.77 0.75 -16.75
N ASN A 420 -0.50 0.82 -16.34
CA ASN A 420 0.56 0.00 -16.93
C ASN A 420 0.57 -1.45 -16.43
N LEU A 421 0.27 -1.68 -15.15
CA LEU A 421 0.16 -3.02 -14.57
C LEU A 421 -0.97 -3.83 -15.23
N ARG A 422 -2.15 -3.21 -15.41
CA ARG A 422 -3.32 -3.84 -16.03
C ARG A 422 -3.01 -4.47 -17.38
N LYS A 423 -2.24 -3.79 -18.23
CA LYS A 423 -1.78 -4.31 -19.53
C LYS A 423 -1.07 -5.68 -19.41
N GLY A 424 -0.44 -5.97 -18.28
CA GLY A 424 0.25 -7.23 -17.99
C GLY A 424 -0.67 -8.27 -17.43
N LEU A 425 -1.52 -7.87 -16.47
CA LEU A 425 -2.56 -8.73 -15.91
C LEU A 425 -3.50 -9.26 -17.00
N LEU A 426 -3.90 -8.39 -17.94
CA LEU A 426 -4.74 -8.79 -19.07
C LEU A 426 -4.07 -9.83 -19.99
N PHE A 427 -2.77 -9.68 -20.26
CA PHE A 427 -2.01 -10.68 -21.02
C PHE A 427 -1.99 -12.02 -20.26
N LEU A 428 -1.68 -11.98 -18.97
CA LEU A 428 -1.60 -13.18 -18.14
C LEU A 428 -2.95 -13.92 -18.05
N GLN A 429 -4.07 -13.18 -17.98
CA GLN A 429 -5.42 -13.77 -18.00
C GLN A 429 -5.75 -14.38 -19.37
N SER A 430 -5.55 -13.63 -20.45
CA SER A 430 -5.84 -14.07 -21.83
C SER A 430 -5.02 -15.29 -22.28
N PHE A 431 -3.82 -15.45 -21.72
CA PHE A 431 -2.89 -16.54 -22.04
C PHE A 431 -2.66 -17.48 -20.85
N SER A 432 -3.58 -17.52 -19.89
CA SER A 432 -3.45 -18.34 -18.68
C SER A 432 -3.26 -19.83 -18.97
N ASP A 433 -3.89 -20.35 -20.04
CA ASP A 433 -3.74 -21.71 -20.58
C ASP A 433 -2.28 -22.11 -20.88
N ILE A 434 -1.45 -21.16 -21.32
CA ILE A 434 -0.03 -21.38 -21.62
C ILE A 434 0.93 -20.78 -20.57
N MET A 435 0.47 -19.80 -19.79
CA MET A 435 1.28 -19.13 -18.77
C MET A 435 1.30 -19.87 -17.43
N ALA A 436 0.20 -20.56 -17.06
CA ALA A 436 0.06 -21.21 -15.76
C ALA A 436 1.10 -22.31 -15.50
N ARG A 437 1.62 -22.94 -16.57
CA ARG A 437 2.59 -24.04 -16.46
C ARG A 437 3.73 -23.86 -17.46
N THR A 438 4.81 -23.23 -17.00
CA THR A 438 5.99 -22.94 -17.81
C THR A 438 7.28 -23.43 -17.14
N ASP A 439 8.24 -23.88 -17.95
CA ASP A 439 9.59 -24.24 -17.51
C ASP A 439 10.63 -23.26 -18.09
N ALA A 440 11.70 -23.03 -17.33
CA ALA A 440 12.84 -22.20 -17.71
C ALA A 440 13.62 -22.76 -18.92
N ILE A 441 14.00 -21.90 -19.87
CA ILE A 441 14.95 -22.27 -20.94
C ILE A 441 16.38 -22.07 -20.43
N GLN A 442 17.02 -23.14 -19.96
CA GLN A 442 18.28 -23.07 -19.19
C GLN A 442 19.59 -22.97 -20.02
N SER A 443 19.55 -23.16 -21.34
CA SER A 443 20.75 -23.17 -22.18
C SER A 443 20.77 -22.00 -23.16
N SER A 444 21.89 -21.29 -23.26
CA SER A 444 22.08 -20.21 -24.25
C SER A 444 21.98 -20.71 -25.69
N LYS A 445 22.26 -21.99 -25.94
CA LYS A 445 22.08 -22.63 -27.27
C LYS A 445 20.61 -22.89 -27.62
N LEU A 446 19.71 -22.79 -26.64
CA LEU A 446 18.27 -22.98 -26.81
C LEU A 446 17.50 -21.65 -26.83
N GLN A 447 18.20 -20.51 -26.75
CA GLN A 447 17.55 -19.20 -26.85
C GLN A 447 17.08 -18.95 -28.28
N SER A 448 15.82 -18.56 -28.41
CA SER A 448 15.19 -18.25 -29.70
C SER A 448 15.19 -16.77 -30.06
N VAL A 449 15.66 -15.92 -29.15
CA VAL A 449 15.67 -14.46 -29.34
C VAL A 449 16.99 -13.87 -28.85
N ARG A 450 17.53 -12.93 -29.62
CA ARG A 450 18.66 -12.07 -29.23
C ARG A 450 18.26 -10.61 -29.40
N SER A 451 18.86 -9.71 -28.63
CA SER A 451 18.70 -8.26 -28.77
C SER A 451 19.97 -7.59 -29.32
N SER A 452 19.82 -6.48 -30.06
CA SER A 452 20.95 -5.60 -30.38
C SER A 452 21.40 -4.74 -29.21
N LEU A 453 20.51 -4.50 -28.25
CA LEU A 453 20.76 -3.76 -27.03
C LEU A 453 21.02 -4.70 -25.85
N ASP A 454 21.97 -4.37 -24.98
CA ASP A 454 22.32 -5.16 -23.81
C ASP A 454 21.27 -5.05 -22.69
N LYS A 455 21.19 -6.06 -21.82
CA LYS A 455 20.30 -6.07 -20.65
C LYS A 455 18.81 -5.83 -20.98
N THR A 456 18.38 -6.21 -22.19
CA THR A 456 16.98 -6.09 -22.64
C THR A 456 16.16 -7.38 -22.54
N ILE A 457 16.83 -8.53 -22.45
CA ILE A 457 16.20 -9.85 -22.27
C ILE A 457 16.49 -10.29 -20.83
N SER A 458 15.44 -10.45 -20.02
CA SER A 458 15.54 -10.93 -18.64
C SER A 458 15.65 -12.46 -18.60
N PHE A 459 14.70 -13.15 -19.23
CA PHE A 459 14.63 -14.62 -19.19
C PHE A 459 13.74 -15.15 -20.32
N GLN A 460 13.85 -16.45 -20.63
CA GLN A 460 12.92 -17.13 -21.53
C GLN A 460 12.31 -18.36 -20.85
N ARG A 461 11.01 -18.56 -21.06
CA ARG A 461 10.27 -19.72 -20.57
C ARG A 461 9.53 -20.40 -21.70
N ARG A 462 9.21 -21.67 -21.50
CA ARG A 462 8.48 -22.51 -22.44
C ARG A 462 7.22 -23.05 -21.77
N SER A 463 6.09 -22.90 -22.45
CA SER A 463 4.83 -23.48 -22.00
C SER A 463 4.87 -25.01 -22.08
N LEU A 464 4.30 -25.66 -21.07
CA LEU A 464 4.03 -27.11 -21.10
C LEU A 464 2.78 -27.45 -21.92
N ALA A 465 1.87 -26.50 -22.08
CA ALA A 465 0.73 -26.63 -22.98
C ALA A 465 1.11 -26.17 -24.40
N PRO A 466 0.71 -26.91 -25.45
CA PRO A 466 0.84 -26.43 -26.82
C PRO A 466 -0.12 -25.25 -27.06
N SER A 467 0.16 -24.40 -28.06
CA SER A 467 -0.86 -23.46 -28.53
C SER A 467 -2.01 -24.21 -29.22
N LEU A 468 -3.17 -23.56 -29.32
CA LEU A 468 -4.30 -24.08 -30.09
C LEU A 468 -3.86 -24.27 -31.56
N GLY A 469 -4.10 -25.45 -32.13
CA GLY A 469 -3.71 -25.76 -33.52
C GLY A 469 -2.22 -26.11 -33.74
N CYS A 470 -1.44 -26.29 -32.67
CA CYS A 470 0.01 -26.46 -32.78
C CYS A 470 0.49 -27.72 -33.52
N THR A 471 1.41 -27.51 -34.48
CA THR A 471 2.23 -28.54 -35.16
C THR A 471 3.74 -28.28 -35.02
N HIS A 472 4.17 -27.16 -34.40
CA HIS A 472 5.54 -26.62 -34.45
C HIS A 472 6.30 -26.65 -33.11
N GLY A 473 5.71 -27.18 -32.04
CA GLY A 473 6.32 -27.31 -30.71
C GLY A 473 5.75 -26.36 -29.66
N PRO A 474 6.35 -26.31 -28.47
CA PRO A 474 5.80 -25.59 -27.32
C PRO A 474 5.99 -24.06 -27.45
N VAL A 475 5.01 -23.30 -26.98
CA VAL A 475 5.03 -21.83 -27.00
C VAL A 475 6.21 -21.31 -26.18
N GLU A 476 6.86 -20.25 -26.67
CA GLU A 476 7.99 -19.61 -26.01
C GLU A 476 7.64 -18.18 -25.59
N LEU A 477 8.07 -17.83 -24.39
CA LEU A 477 7.77 -16.57 -23.71
C LEU A 477 9.09 -15.89 -23.41
N THR A 478 9.33 -14.75 -24.05
CA THR A 478 10.55 -13.96 -23.83
C THR A 478 10.21 -12.76 -22.97
N PHE A 479 10.78 -12.71 -21.76
CA PHE A 479 10.57 -11.61 -20.83
C PHE A 479 11.56 -10.49 -21.15
N LEU A 480 11.05 -9.42 -21.76
CA LEU A 480 11.83 -8.24 -22.13
C LEU A 480 11.72 -7.18 -21.05
N ARG A 481 12.83 -6.51 -20.74
CA ARG A 481 12.88 -5.33 -19.86
C ARG A 481 14.05 -4.46 -20.27
N ASN A 482 13.93 -3.14 -20.32
CA ASN A 482 15.06 -2.31 -20.77
C ASN A 482 15.87 -1.76 -19.59
N PHE A 483 17.00 -2.40 -19.27
CA PHE A 483 17.98 -1.92 -18.29
C PHE A 483 19.34 -1.56 -18.92
N SER A 484 19.35 -1.27 -20.23
CA SER A 484 20.59 -0.87 -20.89
C SER A 484 21.12 0.43 -20.30
N SER A 485 22.44 0.52 -20.12
CA SER A 485 23.09 1.77 -19.71
C SER A 485 23.00 2.86 -20.78
N GLN A 486 22.65 2.50 -22.03
CA GLN A 486 22.47 3.45 -23.12
C GLN A 486 21.17 4.24 -23.02
N LYS A 487 20.17 3.75 -22.24
CA LYS A 487 18.85 4.37 -22.05
C LYS A 487 18.16 4.77 -23.37
N VAL A 488 18.29 3.92 -24.39
CA VAL A 488 17.59 4.08 -25.68
C VAL A 488 16.32 3.23 -25.71
N ASP A 489 15.26 3.79 -26.27
CA ASP A 489 13.93 3.16 -26.26
C ASP A 489 13.64 2.30 -27.50
N CYS A 490 14.48 2.40 -28.53
CA CYS A 490 14.35 1.62 -29.76
C CYS A 490 15.60 0.79 -30.03
N PHE A 491 15.40 -0.49 -30.32
CA PHE A 491 16.46 -1.44 -30.64
C PHE A 491 15.88 -2.60 -31.46
N ASP A 492 16.74 -3.54 -31.86
CA ASP A 492 16.36 -4.68 -32.69
C ASP A 492 16.29 -5.96 -31.87
N LEU A 493 15.27 -6.76 -32.16
CA LEU A 493 15.18 -8.15 -31.77
C LEU A 493 15.48 -9.03 -32.98
N PHE A 494 16.24 -10.10 -32.75
CA PHE A 494 16.58 -11.11 -33.74
C PHE A 494 15.94 -12.43 -33.30
N ALA A 495 15.00 -12.93 -34.10
CA ALA A 495 14.50 -14.28 -33.93
C ALA A 495 15.51 -15.28 -34.50
N LEU A 496 15.78 -16.36 -33.76
CA LEU A 496 16.81 -17.34 -34.07
C LEU A 496 16.20 -18.71 -34.40
N SER A 497 16.85 -19.43 -35.32
CA SER A 497 16.53 -20.84 -35.59
C SER A 497 17.08 -21.73 -34.47
N LYS A 498 16.68 -23.02 -34.46
CA LYS A 498 17.25 -24.03 -33.54
C LYS A 498 18.77 -24.20 -33.67
N THR A 499 19.35 -23.82 -34.81
CA THR A 499 20.81 -23.86 -35.05
C THR A 499 21.51 -22.55 -34.68
N GLY A 500 20.76 -21.54 -34.21
CA GLY A 500 21.29 -20.23 -33.81
C GLY A 500 21.39 -19.20 -34.94
N ASN A 501 20.93 -19.52 -36.16
CA ASN A 501 20.95 -18.59 -37.28
C ASN A 501 19.84 -17.55 -37.16
N VAL A 502 20.08 -16.31 -37.59
CA VAL A 502 19.04 -15.28 -37.63
C VAL A 502 17.99 -15.67 -38.68
N VAL A 503 16.73 -15.66 -38.27
CA VAL A 503 15.55 -15.95 -39.10
C VAL A 503 14.88 -14.65 -39.57
N THR A 504 14.84 -13.65 -38.68
CA THR A 504 14.40 -12.30 -39.02
C THR A 504 14.85 -11.31 -37.96
N ARG A 505 15.00 -10.06 -38.39
CA ARG A 505 15.16 -8.87 -37.55
C ARG A 505 13.81 -8.15 -37.40
N LEU A 506 13.52 -7.66 -36.20
CA LEU A 506 12.33 -6.88 -35.85
C LEU A 506 12.70 -5.64 -35.05
N SER A 507 12.08 -4.51 -35.37
CA SER A 507 12.13 -3.29 -34.57
C SER A 507 11.33 -3.46 -33.27
N CYS A 508 11.90 -3.07 -32.13
CA CYS A 508 11.29 -3.13 -30.81
C CYS A 508 11.37 -1.76 -30.13
N ASN A 509 10.22 -1.29 -29.64
CA ASN A 509 10.13 -0.08 -28.81
C ASN A 509 9.83 -0.49 -27.36
N LEU A 510 10.77 -0.19 -26.46
CA LEU A 510 10.65 -0.48 -25.04
C LEU A 510 11.40 0.58 -24.23
N ALA A 511 10.64 1.44 -23.55
CA ALA A 511 11.19 2.51 -22.74
C ALA A 511 12.15 2.01 -21.65
N TYR A 512 13.18 2.80 -21.32
CA TYR A 512 14.05 2.50 -20.17
C TYR A 512 13.22 2.22 -18.90
N LYS A 513 13.57 1.16 -18.17
CA LYS A 513 12.84 0.64 -16.98
C LYS A 513 11.39 0.21 -17.23
N ALA A 514 11.01 -0.07 -18.47
CA ALA A 514 9.78 -0.77 -18.79
C ALA A 514 10.03 -2.24 -19.17
N SER A 515 8.97 -3.04 -19.18
CA SER A 515 9.01 -4.46 -19.52
C SER A 515 7.75 -4.91 -20.27
N PHE A 516 7.87 -6.02 -20.99
CA PHE A 516 6.72 -6.80 -21.45
C PHE A 516 7.12 -8.26 -21.74
N ILE A 517 6.11 -9.11 -21.97
CA ILE A 517 6.29 -10.50 -22.35
C ILE A 517 6.06 -10.62 -23.85
N ALA A 518 7.11 -10.95 -24.59
CA ALA A 518 7.04 -11.24 -26.03
C ALA A 518 6.62 -12.69 -26.26
N LEU A 519 5.54 -12.87 -27.02
CA LEU A 519 5.04 -14.18 -27.44
C LEU A 519 5.83 -14.67 -28.66
N GLY A 520 6.27 -15.92 -28.64
CA GLY A 520 6.95 -16.57 -29.75
C GLY A 520 6.58 -18.04 -29.90
N ASN A 521 6.86 -18.61 -31.06
CA ASN A 521 6.50 -19.98 -31.43
C ASN A 521 5.01 -20.32 -31.15
N TYR A 522 4.10 -19.41 -31.51
CA TYR A 522 2.67 -19.56 -31.24
C TYR A 522 1.92 -19.82 -32.55
N THR A 523 1.19 -20.93 -32.61
CA THR A 523 0.27 -21.22 -33.72
C THR A 523 -1.13 -20.74 -33.33
N THR A 524 -1.79 -19.98 -34.20
CA THR A 524 -3.17 -19.52 -33.99
C THR A 524 -4.17 -20.65 -34.21
N ILE A 525 -5.46 -20.39 -33.98
CA ILE A 525 -6.52 -21.33 -34.38
C ILE A 525 -6.54 -21.64 -35.90
N ASN A 526 -5.92 -20.79 -36.73
CA ASN A 526 -5.55 -21.16 -38.10
C ASN A 526 -4.14 -21.78 -38.08
N PRO A 527 -4.00 -23.08 -38.38
CA PRO A 527 -2.71 -23.77 -38.34
C PRO A 527 -1.70 -23.26 -39.38
N ASP A 528 -2.14 -22.51 -40.40
CA ASP A 528 -1.26 -21.88 -41.39
C ASP A 528 -0.65 -20.57 -40.90
N ILE A 529 -1.21 -19.97 -39.83
CA ILE A 529 -0.74 -18.70 -39.27
C ILE A 529 0.08 -19.03 -38.01
N HIS A 530 1.39 -18.98 -38.16
CA HIS A 530 2.34 -19.29 -37.09
C HIS A 530 3.20 -18.08 -36.75
N LEU A 531 3.03 -17.53 -35.55
CA LEU A 531 3.85 -16.45 -35.01
C LEU A 531 5.22 -16.97 -34.57
N ILE A 532 6.27 -16.43 -35.17
CA ILE A 532 7.66 -16.67 -34.77
C ILE A 532 7.98 -15.86 -33.52
N LEU A 533 7.75 -14.54 -33.58
CA LEU A 533 8.02 -13.61 -32.49
C LEU A 533 7.20 -12.32 -32.65
N SER A 534 6.63 -11.83 -31.56
CA SER A 534 6.07 -10.48 -31.46
C SER A 534 7.10 -9.53 -30.84
N ALA A 535 7.48 -8.46 -31.55
CA ALA A 535 8.36 -7.41 -31.02
C ALA A 535 7.60 -6.26 -30.34
N THR A 536 6.28 -6.39 -30.23
CA THR A 536 5.38 -5.50 -29.48
C THR A 536 4.52 -6.33 -28.52
N PRO A 537 4.10 -5.79 -27.36
CA PRO A 537 3.24 -6.54 -26.46
C PRO A 537 1.84 -6.78 -27.05
N ILE A 538 1.37 -8.01 -26.85
CA ILE A 538 -0.03 -8.39 -26.97
C ILE A 538 -0.64 -8.33 -25.57
N HIS A 539 -1.82 -7.74 -25.42
CA HIS A 539 -2.48 -7.55 -24.13
C HIS A 539 -3.70 -8.45 -23.95
N ILE A 540 -4.44 -8.71 -25.02
CA ILE A 540 -5.65 -9.53 -24.97
C ILE A 540 -5.64 -10.51 -26.13
N ARG A 541 -6.10 -11.74 -25.88
CA ARG A 541 -6.46 -12.75 -26.88
C ARG A 541 -7.91 -13.18 -26.65
N ALA A 542 -8.68 -13.23 -27.73
CA ALA A 542 -10.07 -13.67 -27.72
C ALA A 542 -10.39 -14.53 -28.94
N PHE A 543 -11.41 -15.37 -28.83
CA PHE A 543 -11.93 -16.20 -29.91
C PHE A 543 -13.38 -15.84 -30.25
N ILE A 544 -13.76 -15.92 -31.53
CA ILE A 544 -15.14 -15.78 -32.01
C ILE A 544 -15.49 -17.04 -32.82
N SER A 545 -16.58 -17.70 -32.44
CA SER A 545 -17.12 -18.83 -33.20
C SER A 545 -17.94 -18.33 -34.39
N GLY A 546 -17.68 -18.87 -35.58
CA GLY A 546 -18.41 -18.51 -36.79
C GLY A 546 -19.84 -19.05 -36.80
N GLY A 547 -20.83 -18.22 -37.15
CA GLY A 547 -22.18 -18.68 -37.50
C GLY A 547 -22.22 -19.41 -38.85
N ASN A 548 -23.43 -19.74 -39.35
CA ASN A 548 -23.65 -20.60 -40.54
C ASN A 548 -22.85 -20.25 -41.81
N HIS A 549 -22.29 -19.03 -41.93
CA HIS A 549 -21.45 -18.61 -43.07
C HIS A 549 -20.18 -17.79 -42.71
N ASN A 550 -19.78 -17.66 -41.44
CA ASN A 550 -18.59 -16.89 -41.04
C ASN A 550 -17.43 -17.80 -40.60
N LYS A 551 -16.18 -17.47 -40.96
CA LYS A 551 -14.97 -18.16 -40.46
C LYS A 551 -14.85 -17.99 -38.93
N LYS A 552 -14.33 -19.00 -38.21
CA LYS A 552 -13.85 -18.81 -36.82
C LYS A 552 -12.74 -17.76 -36.79
N LYS A 553 -12.63 -16.99 -35.71
CA LYS A 553 -11.65 -15.89 -35.60
C LYS A 553 -10.91 -15.92 -34.27
N GLU A 554 -9.64 -15.57 -34.33
CA GLU A 554 -8.84 -15.19 -33.17
C GLU A 554 -8.58 -13.69 -33.26
N VAL A 555 -8.66 -12.99 -32.13
CA VAL A 555 -8.55 -11.53 -32.04
C VAL A 555 -7.49 -11.20 -31.00
N TRP A 556 -6.50 -10.40 -31.39
CA TRP A 556 -5.47 -9.87 -30.51
C TRP A 556 -5.60 -8.36 -30.38
N ILE A 557 -5.38 -7.83 -29.18
CA ILE A 557 -5.20 -6.40 -28.95
C ILE A 557 -3.74 -6.16 -28.56
N ALA A 558 -3.06 -5.29 -29.29
CA ALA A 558 -1.61 -5.07 -29.18
C ALA A 558 -1.25 -3.57 -29.18
N THR A 559 -0.01 -3.26 -28.79
CA THR A 559 0.50 -1.88 -28.73
C THR A 559 1.08 -1.41 -30.07
N LEU A 560 0.79 -0.16 -30.43
CA LEU A 560 1.58 0.61 -31.41
C LEU A 560 2.81 1.20 -30.73
N ALA A 561 3.98 0.99 -31.33
CA ALA A 561 5.22 1.61 -30.92
C ALA A 561 5.10 3.15 -30.96
N GLU A 562 5.57 3.84 -29.92
CA GLU A 562 5.62 5.31 -29.90
C GLU A 562 6.67 5.84 -30.87
N PHE A 563 7.76 5.10 -31.02
CA PHE A 563 8.88 5.41 -31.89
C PHE A 563 9.25 4.21 -32.75
N GLY A 564 9.58 4.44 -34.03
CA GLY A 564 9.87 3.38 -34.98
C GLY A 564 8.65 2.55 -35.38
N ALA A 565 8.89 1.46 -36.11
CA ALA A 565 7.82 0.60 -36.62
C ALA A 565 7.38 -0.46 -35.60
N THR A 566 6.09 -0.80 -35.62
CA THR A 566 5.54 -1.94 -34.87
C THR A 566 5.63 -3.20 -35.71
N GLU A 567 6.30 -4.24 -35.22
CA GLU A 567 6.58 -5.43 -36.03
C GLU A 567 6.25 -6.78 -35.34
N MET A 568 5.70 -7.70 -36.12
CA MET A 568 5.45 -9.09 -35.73
C MET A 568 5.85 -10.04 -36.87
N ALA A 569 6.59 -11.10 -36.57
CA ALA A 569 7.06 -12.08 -37.55
C ALA A 569 6.21 -13.34 -37.55
N PHE A 570 5.79 -13.76 -38.73
CA PHE A 570 5.00 -14.97 -38.97
C PHE A 570 5.67 -15.87 -40.01
N ARG A 571 5.38 -17.16 -39.96
CA ARG A 571 5.71 -18.13 -41.00
C ARG A 571 4.43 -18.52 -41.74
N GLY A 572 4.53 -18.69 -43.05
CA GLY A 572 3.44 -19.20 -43.89
C GLY A 572 3.20 -18.37 -45.14
N ASP A 573 2.36 -18.91 -46.03
CA ASP A 573 1.84 -18.20 -47.19
C ASP A 573 0.59 -17.40 -46.78
N LEU A 574 0.81 -16.14 -46.41
CA LEU A 574 -0.16 -15.29 -45.74
C LEU A 574 -0.65 -14.17 -46.66
N ALA A 575 -1.94 -13.90 -46.61
CA ALA A 575 -2.55 -12.70 -47.17
C ALA A 575 -2.88 -11.71 -46.04
N LEU A 576 -2.55 -10.44 -46.28
CA LEU A 576 -2.86 -9.32 -45.40
C LEU A 576 -4.06 -8.56 -45.95
N THR A 577 -5.08 -8.36 -45.13
CA THR A 577 -6.15 -7.38 -45.39
C THR A 577 -6.09 -6.31 -44.30
N SER A 578 -5.86 -5.06 -44.68
CA SER A 578 -6.08 -3.92 -43.79
C SER A 578 -7.50 -3.43 -43.98
N LEU A 579 -8.27 -3.39 -42.90
CA LEU A 579 -9.64 -2.85 -42.93
C LEU A 579 -9.57 -1.38 -42.50
N GLY A 580 -9.86 -0.48 -43.44
CA GLY A 580 -9.94 0.96 -43.17
C GLY A 580 -11.36 1.36 -42.81
N GLY A 581 -11.59 1.76 -41.55
CA GLY A 581 -12.72 2.62 -41.19
C GLY A 581 -12.43 4.07 -41.57
N GLN A 582 -13.44 4.94 -41.65
CA GLN A 582 -13.31 6.36 -42.04
C GLN A 582 -12.33 7.19 -41.17
N HIS A 583 -11.84 6.65 -40.05
CA HIS A 583 -10.82 7.26 -39.17
C HIS A 583 -9.51 6.46 -39.08
N VAL A 584 -9.33 5.40 -39.88
CA VAL A 584 -8.17 4.50 -39.85
C VAL A 584 -7.26 4.83 -41.02
N GLY A 585 -6.08 5.40 -40.73
CA GLY A 585 -5.03 5.57 -41.74
C GLY A 585 -4.53 4.21 -42.21
N THR A 586 -5.02 3.72 -43.36
CA THR A 586 -4.55 2.47 -44.00
C THR A 586 -3.23 2.64 -44.76
N ALA A 587 -2.75 3.87 -44.92
CA ALA A 587 -1.54 4.17 -45.67
C ALA A 587 -0.30 3.64 -44.93
N GLY A 588 0.26 2.54 -45.41
CA GLY A 588 1.62 2.11 -45.08
C GLY A 588 1.78 0.81 -44.27
N ILE A 589 0.70 0.13 -43.87
CA ILE A 589 0.80 -1.23 -43.28
C ILE A 589 1.27 -2.20 -44.35
N LYS A 590 2.33 -2.98 -44.07
CA LYS A 590 2.94 -3.88 -45.05
C LYS A 590 3.10 -5.28 -44.49
N LEU A 591 2.93 -6.27 -45.35
CA LEU A 591 3.40 -7.63 -45.16
C LEU A 591 4.67 -7.79 -46.01
N ARG A 592 5.84 -7.74 -45.38
CA ARG A 592 7.14 -7.86 -46.08
C ARG A 592 7.76 -9.23 -45.83
N SER A 593 8.46 -9.79 -46.80
CA SER A 593 9.31 -10.97 -46.54
C SER A 593 10.51 -10.55 -45.67
N SER A 594 10.96 -11.43 -44.78
CA SER A 594 12.23 -11.24 -44.06
C SER A 594 13.39 -11.25 -45.06
N ALA A 595 14.43 -10.46 -44.77
CA ALA A 595 15.65 -10.44 -45.55
C ALA A 595 16.46 -11.73 -45.37
N ASP A 596 16.35 -12.36 -44.20
CA ASP A 596 17.13 -13.54 -43.81
C ASP A 596 16.46 -14.87 -44.20
N ASP A 597 15.12 -14.90 -44.26
CA ASP A 597 14.31 -16.08 -44.63
C ASP A 597 13.05 -15.64 -45.41
N LYS A 598 12.96 -15.99 -46.70
CA LYS A 598 11.85 -15.54 -47.57
C LYS A 598 10.49 -16.15 -47.20
N ASP A 599 10.48 -17.25 -46.46
CA ASP A 599 9.27 -17.93 -45.98
C ASP A 599 8.71 -17.26 -44.71
N VAL A 600 9.45 -16.30 -44.15
CA VAL A 600 9.02 -15.48 -43.03
C VAL A 600 8.42 -14.18 -43.53
N LYS A 601 7.20 -13.89 -43.08
CA LYS A 601 6.47 -12.66 -43.36
C LYS A 601 6.42 -11.80 -42.11
N VAL A 602 6.75 -10.53 -42.23
CA VAL A 602 6.69 -9.57 -41.14
C VAL A 602 5.56 -8.58 -41.41
N VAL A 603 4.64 -8.49 -40.46
CA VAL A 603 3.65 -7.42 -40.41
C VAL A 603 4.37 -6.19 -39.84
N THR A 604 4.39 -5.11 -40.61
CA THR A 604 4.97 -3.83 -40.20
C THR A 604 3.88 -2.76 -40.23
N VAL A 605 3.58 -2.17 -39.08
CA VAL A 605 2.77 -0.95 -38.97
C VAL A 605 3.72 0.24 -38.84
N PRO A 606 3.59 1.28 -39.69
CA PRO A 606 4.49 2.43 -39.67
C PRO A 606 4.36 3.24 -38.38
N GLU A 607 5.41 3.99 -38.08
CA GLU A 607 5.43 4.97 -36.99
C GLU A 607 4.33 6.02 -37.14
N GLY A 608 3.80 6.52 -36.03
CA GLY A 608 2.81 7.59 -35.99
C GLY A 608 1.35 7.15 -36.19
N ALA A 609 1.09 5.86 -36.38
CA ALA A 609 -0.28 5.33 -36.34
C ALA A 609 -0.87 5.45 -34.92
N LYS A 610 -2.10 5.95 -34.80
CA LYS A 610 -2.86 5.96 -33.52
C LYS A 610 -3.73 4.72 -33.32
N HIS A 611 -4.12 4.11 -34.44
CA HIS A 611 -4.99 2.95 -34.49
C HIS A 611 -4.70 2.15 -35.77
N ALA A 612 -4.67 0.82 -35.70
CA ALA A 612 -4.60 -0.03 -36.89
C ALA A 612 -5.31 -1.37 -36.70
N HIS A 613 -5.97 -1.87 -37.74
CA HIS A 613 -6.60 -3.20 -37.76
C HIS A 613 -6.03 -4.04 -38.88
N VAL A 614 -5.43 -5.17 -38.51
CA VAL A 614 -4.79 -6.12 -39.41
C VAL A 614 -5.56 -7.43 -39.39
N VAL A 615 -5.86 -7.97 -40.56
CA VAL A 615 -6.41 -9.32 -40.71
C VAL A 615 -5.41 -10.18 -41.49
N LEU A 616 -4.98 -11.28 -40.90
CA LEU A 616 -4.16 -12.30 -41.53
C LEU A 616 -5.01 -13.53 -41.86
N SER A 617 -4.82 -14.03 -43.09
CA SER A 617 -5.49 -15.23 -43.62
C SER A 617 -4.53 -16.05 -44.47
N SER A 618 -4.89 -17.31 -44.75
CA SER A 618 -4.15 -18.16 -45.68
C SER A 618 -4.28 -17.64 -47.11
N ALA A 619 -3.18 -17.52 -47.87
CA ALA A 619 -3.20 -16.98 -49.23
C ALA A 619 -3.82 -17.92 -50.29
N ALA A 620 -3.96 -19.22 -49.99
CA ALA A 620 -4.54 -20.19 -50.91
C ALA A 620 -6.06 -19.98 -51.10
N ALA A 621 -6.52 -19.96 -52.36
CA ALA A 621 -7.94 -19.85 -52.70
C ALA A 621 -8.76 -21.00 -52.09
N VAL A 622 -9.94 -20.66 -51.55
CA VAL A 622 -10.91 -21.65 -51.07
C VAL A 622 -11.31 -22.54 -52.25
N LYS A 623 -10.98 -23.84 -52.18
CA LYS A 623 -11.48 -24.82 -53.15
C LYS A 623 -12.93 -25.14 -52.82
N ASP A 624 -13.78 -25.30 -53.83
CA ASP A 624 -15.20 -25.65 -53.65
C ASP A 624 -15.35 -26.89 -52.75
N GLY A 625 -16.23 -26.80 -51.75
CA GLY A 625 -16.51 -27.87 -50.79
C GLY A 625 -15.58 -27.96 -49.56
N VAL A 626 -14.57 -27.10 -49.43
CA VAL A 626 -13.71 -27.02 -48.24
C VAL A 626 -14.14 -25.87 -47.34
N ALA A 627 -14.36 -26.14 -46.05
CA ALA A 627 -14.70 -25.10 -45.08
C ALA A 627 -13.62 -24.00 -45.03
N PRO A 628 -14.00 -22.72 -45.00
CA PRO A 628 -13.04 -21.63 -45.03
C PRO A 628 -12.20 -21.61 -43.74
N LYS A 629 -10.87 -21.49 -43.88
CA LYS A 629 -9.93 -21.51 -42.74
C LYS A 629 -10.13 -20.28 -41.83
N PRO A 630 -9.87 -20.40 -40.51
CA PRO A 630 -10.00 -19.28 -39.56
C PRO A 630 -9.11 -18.08 -39.89
N GLU A 631 -9.43 -16.90 -39.36
CA GLU A 631 -8.67 -15.66 -39.53
C GLU A 631 -8.08 -15.17 -38.20
N LEU A 632 -6.92 -14.50 -38.27
CA LEU A 632 -6.36 -13.75 -37.15
C LEU A 632 -6.60 -12.25 -37.36
N HIS A 633 -7.30 -11.63 -36.43
CA HIS A 633 -7.46 -10.17 -36.35
C HIS A 633 -6.51 -9.61 -35.29
N ILE A 634 -5.81 -8.53 -35.61
CA ILE A 634 -4.94 -7.81 -34.67
C ILE A 634 -5.36 -6.35 -34.67
N ILE A 635 -5.82 -5.87 -33.51
CA ILE A 635 -6.20 -4.49 -33.25
C ILE A 635 -5.04 -3.83 -32.50
N PHE A 636 -4.37 -2.92 -33.18
CA PHE A 636 -3.28 -2.14 -32.63
C PHE A 636 -3.82 -0.80 -32.11
N LEU A 637 -3.52 -0.51 -30.84
CA LEU A 637 -3.92 0.71 -30.14
C LEU A 637 -2.66 1.47 -29.71
N ASP A 638 -2.71 2.80 -29.78
CA ASP A 638 -1.67 3.63 -29.18
C ASP A 638 -1.67 3.57 -27.64
N LYS A 639 -0.59 4.06 -27.03
CA LYS A 639 -0.40 4.00 -25.57
C LYS A 639 -1.46 4.78 -24.80
N ALA A 640 -1.93 5.91 -25.35
CA ALA A 640 -2.96 6.74 -24.75
C ALA A 640 -4.29 5.98 -24.67
N THR A 641 -4.72 5.37 -25.77
CA THR A 641 -5.92 4.53 -25.82
C THR A 641 -5.79 3.32 -24.91
N LEU A 642 -4.65 2.62 -24.94
CA LEU A 642 -4.38 1.47 -24.06
C LEU A 642 -4.37 1.80 -22.58
N SER A 643 -4.14 3.06 -22.19
CA SER A 643 -4.22 3.50 -20.80
C SER A 643 -5.64 3.45 -20.22
N THR A 644 -6.63 3.29 -21.09
CA THR A 644 -8.07 3.19 -20.78
C THR A 644 -8.62 1.79 -21.08
N LEU A 645 -7.77 0.80 -21.36
CA LEU A 645 -8.20 -0.56 -21.67
C LEU A 645 -8.73 -1.26 -20.41
N TYR A 646 -9.88 -1.92 -20.52
CA TYR A 646 -10.49 -2.78 -19.51
C TYR A 646 -11.00 -4.06 -20.14
N CYS A 647 -11.14 -5.11 -19.33
CA CYS A 647 -11.62 -6.40 -19.79
C CYS A 647 -12.27 -7.16 -18.64
N TYR A 648 -13.34 -7.89 -18.95
CA TYR A 648 -13.96 -8.83 -18.03
C TYR A 648 -13.78 -10.26 -18.51
N TYR A 649 -13.26 -11.12 -17.62
CA TYR A 649 -13.17 -12.56 -17.77
C TYR A 649 -14.18 -13.23 -16.83
N ASP A 650 -14.90 -14.25 -17.34
CA ASP A 650 -15.82 -15.02 -16.51
C ASP A 650 -15.09 -16.16 -15.80
N ASN A 651 -14.38 -15.79 -14.72
CA ASN A 651 -13.59 -16.70 -13.89
C ASN A 651 -14.30 -17.01 -12.56
N ARG A 652 -15.63 -16.87 -12.51
CA ARG A 652 -16.44 -17.00 -11.29
C ARG A 652 -16.52 -18.43 -10.77
N HIS A 653 -16.87 -18.54 -9.49
CA HIS A 653 -16.99 -19.78 -8.74
C HIS A 653 -18.03 -20.74 -9.33
N GLY A 654 -17.66 -22.00 -9.56
CA GLY A 654 -18.61 -23.11 -9.63
C GLY A 654 -19.39 -23.37 -10.92
N ASP A 655 -19.09 -22.74 -12.05
CA ASP A 655 -19.76 -23.12 -13.31
C ASP A 655 -19.01 -24.25 -14.06
N ASP A 656 -19.65 -25.42 -14.17
CA ASP A 656 -19.18 -26.63 -14.87
C ASP A 656 -18.98 -26.42 -16.38
N SER A 657 -19.50 -25.32 -16.94
CA SER A 657 -19.40 -24.97 -18.37
C SER A 657 -17.98 -24.54 -18.82
N SER A 658 -17.03 -24.38 -17.89
CA SER A 658 -15.86 -23.50 -18.08
C SER A 658 -14.50 -24.15 -18.37
N LYS A 659 -14.43 -25.43 -18.77
CA LYS A 659 -13.14 -26.11 -19.06
C LYS A 659 -12.29 -25.45 -20.18
N ALA A 660 -12.87 -24.52 -20.95
CA ALA A 660 -12.19 -23.69 -21.94
C ALA A 660 -12.47 -22.18 -21.80
N ALA A 661 -13.18 -21.74 -20.74
CA ALA A 661 -13.77 -20.40 -20.66
C ALA A 661 -12.91 -19.36 -19.89
N ALA A 662 -12.00 -19.79 -19.00
CA ALA A 662 -11.30 -18.87 -18.10
C ALA A 662 -10.31 -17.89 -18.79
N SER A 663 -9.81 -18.24 -19.97
CA SER A 663 -8.91 -17.39 -20.77
C SER A 663 -9.64 -16.58 -21.85
N GLN A 664 -10.97 -16.72 -21.95
CA GLN A 664 -11.78 -16.04 -22.96
C GLN A 664 -12.41 -14.79 -22.35
N PRO A 665 -12.07 -13.58 -22.84
CA PRO A 665 -12.75 -12.37 -22.40
C PRO A 665 -14.20 -12.40 -22.88
N LYS A 666 -15.12 -11.91 -22.04
CA LYS A 666 -16.53 -11.71 -22.44
C LYS A 666 -16.74 -10.34 -23.07
N ILE A 667 -16.12 -9.33 -22.46
CA ILE A 667 -16.23 -7.93 -22.84
C ILE A 667 -14.86 -7.28 -22.72
N VAL A 668 -14.50 -6.48 -23.71
CA VAL A 668 -13.32 -5.62 -23.70
C VAL A 668 -13.76 -4.20 -24.00
N THR A 669 -13.26 -3.23 -23.24
CA THR A 669 -13.60 -1.82 -23.43
C THR A 669 -12.38 -0.91 -23.41
N TRP A 670 -12.49 0.24 -24.06
CA TRP A 670 -11.55 1.36 -23.92
C TRP A 670 -12.25 2.69 -24.19
N GLY A 671 -11.62 3.79 -23.79
CA GLY A 671 -12.17 5.14 -23.92
C GLY A 671 -12.81 5.70 -22.64
N SER A 672 -12.76 4.97 -21.51
CA SER A 672 -13.26 5.43 -20.22
C SER A 672 -12.17 5.52 -19.15
N TYR A 673 -12.40 6.31 -18.10
CA TYR A 673 -11.52 6.47 -16.95
C TYR A 673 -11.47 5.15 -16.20
N ASN A 674 -12.65 4.59 -15.94
CA ASN A 674 -12.89 3.30 -15.31
C ASN A 674 -14.02 2.56 -16.05
N ALA A 675 -14.01 1.24 -16.02
CA ALA A 675 -15.10 0.42 -16.52
C ALA A 675 -15.20 -0.87 -15.71
N PHE A 676 -16.42 -1.23 -15.32
CA PHE A 676 -16.72 -2.45 -14.58
C PHE A 676 -17.94 -3.12 -15.17
N TYR A 677 -17.84 -4.42 -15.43
CA TYR A 677 -18.95 -5.23 -15.90
C TYR A 677 -19.42 -6.15 -14.79
N ASN A 678 -20.68 -5.99 -14.37
CA ASN A 678 -21.32 -6.90 -13.44
C ASN A 678 -22.02 -8.03 -14.22
N PRO A 679 -21.53 -9.28 -14.10
CA PRO A 679 -22.06 -10.40 -14.87
C PRO A 679 -23.40 -10.92 -14.34
N HIS A 680 -23.80 -10.59 -13.11
CA HIS A 680 -25.07 -10.99 -12.51
C HIS A 680 -26.21 -10.11 -13.02
N THR A 681 -25.99 -8.80 -13.01
CA THR A 681 -26.97 -7.82 -13.51
C THR A 681 -26.85 -7.60 -15.02
N LYS A 682 -25.75 -8.05 -15.64
CA LYS A 682 -25.42 -7.79 -17.05
C LYS A 682 -25.27 -6.30 -17.36
N ILE A 683 -24.83 -5.51 -16.38
CA ILE A 683 -24.64 -4.06 -16.49
C ILE A 683 -23.15 -3.74 -16.65
N LEU A 684 -22.82 -2.91 -17.65
CA LEU A 684 -21.50 -2.29 -17.80
C LEU A 684 -21.59 -0.85 -17.29
N THR A 685 -20.87 -0.55 -16.21
CA THR A 685 -20.70 0.80 -15.70
C THR A 685 -19.38 1.36 -16.23
N ALA A 686 -19.38 2.62 -16.66
CA ALA A 686 -18.18 3.29 -17.12
C ALA A 686 -18.14 4.73 -16.61
N ASP A 687 -16.99 5.11 -16.05
CA ASP A 687 -16.73 6.48 -15.60
C ASP A 687 -15.90 7.19 -16.68
N SER A 688 -16.18 8.44 -16.98
CA SER A 688 -15.46 9.21 -18.01
C SER A 688 -14.94 10.54 -17.47
N THR A 689 -13.80 11.00 -17.98
CA THR A 689 -13.31 12.38 -17.80
C THR A 689 -13.73 13.28 -18.97
N ASP A 690 -13.41 14.58 -18.89
CA ASP A 690 -13.80 15.60 -19.89
C ASP A 690 -13.28 15.28 -21.30
N SER A 691 -12.09 14.69 -21.36
CA SER A 691 -11.43 14.25 -22.60
C SER A 691 -11.97 12.96 -23.21
N GLN A 692 -12.82 12.24 -22.48
CA GLN A 692 -13.34 10.94 -22.87
C GLN A 692 -14.78 11.07 -23.36
N THR A 693 -14.97 10.97 -24.66
CA THR A 693 -16.27 11.19 -25.30
C THR A 693 -16.92 9.91 -25.83
N GLU A 694 -16.13 8.88 -26.02
CA GLU A 694 -16.52 7.63 -26.68
C GLU A 694 -16.06 6.44 -25.86
N LEU A 695 -16.96 5.48 -25.63
CA LEU A 695 -16.67 4.18 -25.06
C LEU A 695 -16.77 3.15 -26.18
N HIS A 696 -15.66 2.47 -26.42
CA HIS A 696 -15.60 1.33 -27.31
C HIS A 696 -15.87 0.05 -26.55
N VAL A 697 -16.73 -0.80 -27.09
CA VAL A 697 -17.07 -2.10 -26.50
C VAL A 697 -16.95 -3.18 -27.56
N LEU A 698 -16.10 -4.17 -27.29
CA LEU A 698 -16.03 -5.42 -28.02
C LEU A 698 -16.67 -6.52 -27.18
N THR A 699 -17.65 -7.21 -27.75
CA THR A 699 -18.32 -8.34 -27.10
C THR A 699 -17.92 -9.65 -27.79
N PHE A 700 -17.70 -10.68 -26.99
CA PHE A 700 -17.32 -12.01 -27.45
C PHE A 700 -18.33 -13.09 -27.01
N ASP A 701 -19.45 -12.68 -26.41
CA ASP A 701 -20.54 -13.56 -26.00
C ASP A 701 -21.57 -13.74 -27.14
N GLN A 702 -22.04 -14.98 -27.36
CA GLN A 702 -23.03 -15.30 -28.39
C GLN A 702 -24.46 -14.90 -27.98
N ASP A 703 -24.74 -14.80 -26.67
CA ASP A 703 -26.04 -14.39 -26.12
C ASP A 703 -26.20 -12.86 -26.00
N SER A 704 -25.30 -12.10 -26.64
CA SER A 704 -25.19 -10.65 -26.55
C SER A 704 -26.34 -9.85 -27.21
N SER A 705 -27.31 -10.54 -27.82
CA SER A 705 -28.53 -9.92 -28.39
C SER A 705 -29.39 -9.15 -27.37
N SER A 706 -29.16 -9.38 -26.07
CA SER A 706 -29.90 -8.76 -24.96
C SER A 706 -29.33 -7.41 -24.48
N PHE A 707 -28.20 -6.94 -25.00
CA PHE A 707 -27.48 -5.80 -24.42
C PHE A 707 -27.76 -4.43 -25.07
N LEU A 708 -28.53 -4.33 -26.17
CA LEU A 708 -28.33 -3.20 -27.10
C LEU A 708 -29.59 -2.58 -27.73
N PRO A 709 -29.78 -1.25 -27.65
CA PRO A 709 -30.67 -0.50 -28.53
C PRO A 709 -30.04 -0.25 -29.92
N LEU A 710 -30.89 -0.21 -30.94
CA LEU A 710 -30.55 0.00 -32.35
C LEU A 710 -30.01 1.42 -32.66
N GLN A 711 -28.74 1.54 -33.05
CA GLN A 711 -28.21 2.36 -34.16
C GLN A 711 -26.67 2.21 -34.22
N ASN A 712 -26.13 1.58 -35.27
CA ASN A 712 -24.72 1.17 -35.34
C ASN A 712 -23.96 1.86 -36.48
N GLU A 713 -22.77 2.38 -36.18
CA GLU A 713 -21.67 2.55 -37.15
C GLU A 713 -20.63 1.43 -36.94
N THR A 714 -20.35 0.63 -37.97
CA THR A 714 -19.37 -0.46 -37.88
C THR A 714 -17.98 0.00 -38.34
N ILE A 715 -17.04 0.21 -37.40
CA ILE A 715 -15.66 0.63 -37.72
C ILE A 715 -14.81 -0.53 -38.30
N TYR A 716 -15.02 -1.77 -37.82
CA TYR A 716 -14.25 -2.96 -38.25
C TYR A 716 -15.02 -3.88 -39.25
N GLY A 717 -16.08 -3.34 -39.86
CA GLY A 717 -17.00 -4.07 -40.73
C GLY A 717 -17.98 -5.00 -39.97
N PRO A 718 -18.91 -5.67 -40.66
CA PRO A 718 -19.98 -6.50 -40.06
C PRO A 718 -19.50 -7.79 -39.36
N SER A 719 -18.18 -7.97 -39.24
CA SER A 719 -17.54 -9.25 -38.93
C SER A 719 -16.99 -9.34 -37.49
N LEU A 720 -16.85 -8.19 -36.81
CA LEU A 720 -16.49 -8.05 -35.39
C LEU A 720 -17.57 -7.19 -34.74
N ALA A 721 -18.34 -7.72 -33.78
CA ALA A 721 -19.36 -6.97 -33.07
C ALA A 721 -18.71 -5.93 -32.15
N HIS A 722 -18.49 -4.75 -32.70
CA HIS A 722 -17.95 -3.58 -32.02
C HIS A 722 -19.02 -2.50 -31.98
N GLN A 723 -19.22 -1.92 -30.80
CA GLN A 723 -20.05 -0.73 -30.65
C GLN A 723 -19.21 0.42 -30.09
N VAL A 724 -19.59 1.62 -30.52
CA VAL A 724 -19.14 2.86 -29.92
C VAL A 724 -20.36 3.49 -29.28
N PHE A 725 -20.26 3.77 -27.99
CA PHE A 725 -21.26 4.51 -27.26
C PHE A 725 -20.73 5.92 -27.03
N SER A 726 -21.59 6.92 -27.21
CA SER A 726 -21.27 8.23 -26.69
C SER A 726 -21.39 8.17 -25.17
N LEU A 727 -20.31 8.49 -24.46
CA LEU A 727 -20.32 8.57 -23.00
C LEU A 727 -21.14 9.76 -22.47
N LYS A 728 -21.62 10.62 -23.38
CA LYS A 728 -22.43 11.82 -23.08
C LYS A 728 -23.92 11.63 -23.45
N ALA A 729 -24.40 10.39 -23.52
CA ALA A 729 -25.71 10.03 -24.09
C ALA A 729 -26.89 10.10 -23.09
N ASP A 730 -27.28 11.33 -22.76
CA ASP A 730 -28.66 11.83 -22.57
C ASP A 730 -28.51 13.35 -22.39
N GLY A 731 -28.25 14.06 -23.49
CA GLY A 731 -27.59 15.37 -23.51
C GLY A 731 -28.11 16.48 -22.58
N ALA A 732 -29.26 16.30 -21.92
CA ALA A 732 -29.70 17.10 -20.79
C ALA A 732 -29.09 16.62 -19.45
N THR A 733 -29.47 15.47 -18.88
CA THR A 733 -29.19 15.12 -17.47
C THR A 733 -27.71 14.84 -17.20
N THR A 734 -27.05 13.93 -17.95
CA THR A 734 -25.60 13.67 -17.76
C THR A 734 -24.77 14.92 -18.01
N THR A 735 -25.13 15.73 -19.02
CA THR A 735 -24.46 17.01 -19.30
C THR A 735 -24.73 18.06 -18.21
N ILE A 736 -25.88 18.02 -17.53
CA ILE A 736 -26.19 18.90 -16.40
C ILE A 736 -25.38 18.50 -15.19
N LEU A 737 -25.31 17.21 -14.85
CA LEU A 737 -24.49 16.71 -13.75
C LEU A 737 -23.01 17.02 -13.98
N HIS A 738 -22.50 16.65 -15.14
CA HIS A 738 -21.13 16.93 -15.58
C HIS A 738 -20.81 18.43 -15.51
N ARG A 739 -21.64 19.29 -16.11
CA ARG A 739 -21.46 20.75 -16.01
C ARG A 739 -21.50 21.22 -14.58
N SER A 740 -22.43 20.73 -13.77
CA SER A 740 -22.55 21.13 -12.36
C SER A 740 -21.31 20.74 -11.55
N HIS A 741 -20.72 19.57 -11.82
CA HIS A 741 -19.53 19.09 -11.11
C HIS A 741 -18.26 19.77 -11.59
N ALA A 742 -18.05 19.88 -12.90
CA ALA A 742 -16.93 20.62 -13.46
C ALA A 742 -17.00 22.11 -13.08
N GLN A 743 -18.19 22.70 -13.09
CA GLN A 743 -18.44 24.05 -12.59
C GLN A 743 -18.17 24.14 -11.10
N TRP A 744 -18.65 23.19 -10.28
CA TRP A 744 -18.40 23.17 -8.84
C TRP A 744 -16.89 23.06 -8.54
N VAL A 745 -16.17 22.17 -9.22
CA VAL A 745 -14.71 22.04 -9.10
C VAL A 745 -14.04 23.36 -9.52
N LYS A 746 -14.44 23.95 -10.65
CA LYS A 746 -13.91 25.24 -11.11
C LYS A 746 -14.26 26.40 -10.18
N GLU A 747 -15.40 26.40 -9.52
CA GLU A 747 -15.79 27.42 -8.54
C GLU A 747 -14.99 27.26 -7.24
N ASN A 748 -14.66 26.03 -6.87
CA ASN A 748 -14.00 25.70 -5.60
C ASN A 748 -12.51 25.35 -5.72
N HIS A 749 -11.90 25.44 -6.91
CA HIS A 749 -10.48 25.07 -7.12
C HIS A 749 -9.48 25.88 -6.28
N GLN A 750 -9.85 27.08 -5.83
CA GLN A 750 -9.04 27.91 -4.93
C GLN A 750 -9.34 27.68 -3.45
N GLY A 751 -10.39 26.93 -3.12
CA GLY A 751 -10.84 26.66 -1.77
C GLY A 751 -12.35 26.83 -1.61
N MET A 752 -12.96 25.89 -0.90
CA MET A 752 -14.29 26.03 -0.34
C MET A 752 -14.25 26.98 0.85
N ALA A 753 -15.29 27.81 1.00
CA ALA A 753 -15.42 28.71 2.12
C ALA A 753 -15.62 27.93 3.43
N LEU A 754 -14.71 28.12 4.38
CA LEU A 754 -14.83 27.62 5.75
C LEU A 754 -15.14 28.83 6.65
N ASP A 755 -16.42 29.15 6.75
CA ASP A 755 -16.93 30.33 7.46
C ASP A 755 -17.60 29.96 8.79
N ASN A 756 -18.06 30.96 9.54
CA ASN A 756 -18.85 30.78 10.76
C ASN A 756 -18.20 29.86 11.79
N TRP A 757 -16.88 29.98 11.94
CA TRP A 757 -16.13 29.21 12.93
C TRP A 757 -16.71 29.41 14.32
N GLU A 758 -16.86 28.32 15.05
CA GLU A 758 -17.07 28.33 16.49
C GLU A 758 -15.76 27.92 17.16
N ILE A 759 -15.50 28.49 18.33
CA ILE A 759 -14.31 28.27 19.13
C ILE A 759 -14.71 27.83 20.53
N ARG A 760 -13.95 26.89 21.08
CA ARG A 760 -14.02 26.45 22.48
C ARG A 760 -12.59 26.28 23.00
N ARG A 761 -12.34 26.70 24.24
CA ARG A 761 -11.05 26.46 24.89
C ARG A 761 -11.16 25.35 25.92
N SER A 762 -10.13 24.52 25.99
CA SER A 762 -10.05 23.43 26.98
C SER A 762 -9.84 24.03 28.37
N ASP A 763 -10.65 23.60 29.36
CA ASP A 763 -10.46 23.97 30.76
C ASP A 763 -9.74 22.84 31.52
N PHE A 764 -8.41 22.97 31.62
CA PHE A 764 -7.58 22.02 32.35
C PHE A 764 -7.97 21.87 33.83
N GLY A 765 -8.62 22.87 34.44
CA GLY A 765 -9.06 22.82 35.84
C GLY A 765 -10.15 21.78 36.10
N THR A 766 -10.96 21.47 35.09
CA THR A 766 -12.11 20.55 35.18
C THR A 766 -11.76 19.09 34.88
N MET A 767 -10.54 18.82 34.41
CA MET A 767 -10.14 17.47 33.99
C MET A 767 -9.96 16.52 35.19
N PRO A 768 -10.19 15.20 35.02
CA PRO A 768 -10.09 14.21 36.08
C PRO A 768 -8.62 13.83 36.38
N TRP A 769 -7.90 14.75 37.02
CA TRP A 769 -6.49 14.57 37.37
C TRP A 769 -6.29 13.52 38.47
N GLN A 770 -5.33 12.63 38.25
CA GLN A 770 -4.87 11.64 39.24
C GLN A 770 -3.35 11.73 39.44
N ASP A 771 -2.85 11.25 40.57
CA ASP A 771 -1.42 11.28 40.88
C ASP A 771 -0.60 10.51 39.85
N CYS A 772 0.48 11.12 39.35
CA CYS A 772 1.35 10.48 38.37
C CYS A 772 2.36 9.54 39.08
N PRO A 773 2.25 8.21 38.91
CA PRO A 773 3.00 7.27 39.72
C PRO A 773 4.49 7.27 39.36
N ARG A 774 5.35 7.43 40.39
CA ARG A 774 6.81 7.31 40.26
C ARG A 774 7.27 5.86 40.36
N LYS A 775 8.41 5.50 39.76
CA LYS A 775 9.00 4.15 39.85
C LYS A 775 9.35 3.74 41.29
N SER A 776 9.71 4.72 42.12
CA SER A 776 9.93 4.55 43.56
C SER A 776 9.77 5.91 44.27
N LYS A 777 9.62 5.91 45.60
CA LYS A 777 9.47 7.12 46.40
C LYS A 777 10.66 8.07 46.17
N GLY A 778 10.40 9.28 45.71
CA GLY A 778 11.43 10.29 45.40
C GLY A 778 12.15 10.12 44.05
N SER A 779 11.83 9.10 43.26
CA SER A 779 12.43 8.93 41.91
C SER A 779 11.91 9.99 40.94
N LYS A 780 12.80 10.59 40.13
CA LYS A 780 12.41 11.49 39.03
C LYS A 780 11.68 10.79 37.87
N TRP A 781 11.73 9.46 37.82
CA TRP A 781 11.17 8.64 36.74
C TRP A 781 9.76 8.17 37.06
N PHE A 782 8.86 8.29 36.08
CA PHE A 782 7.49 7.80 36.14
C PHE A 782 7.40 6.32 35.74
N LYS A 783 6.32 5.65 36.16
CA LYS A 783 5.93 4.34 35.61
C LYS A 783 5.48 4.50 34.15
N ASN A 784 5.18 3.40 33.47
CA ASN A 784 4.75 3.45 32.07
C ASN A 784 3.26 3.84 32.02
N VAL A 785 2.98 5.12 32.26
CA VAL A 785 1.62 5.66 32.39
C VAL A 785 0.75 5.27 31.21
N GLN A 786 1.26 5.38 29.99
CA GLN A 786 0.50 5.06 28.79
C GLN A 786 -0.12 3.66 28.85
N LEU A 787 0.66 2.61 29.10
CA LEU A 787 0.14 1.24 29.16
C LEU A 787 -0.52 0.93 30.49
N ASP A 788 -0.01 1.45 31.61
CA ASP A 788 -0.54 1.15 32.95
C ASP A 788 -1.97 1.70 33.13
N TYR A 789 -2.30 2.81 32.46
CA TYR A 789 -3.64 3.42 32.45
C TYR A 789 -4.38 3.25 31.10
N HIS A 790 -3.81 2.53 30.14
CA HIS A 790 -4.40 2.30 28.82
C HIS A 790 -4.69 3.59 28.03
N PHE A 791 -3.88 4.63 28.22
CA PHE A 791 -3.96 5.90 27.50
C PHE A 791 -3.21 5.83 26.16
N THR A 792 -3.62 4.92 25.26
CA THR A 792 -2.86 4.62 24.03
C THR A 792 -3.36 5.33 22.77
N SER A 793 -4.56 5.91 22.77
CA SER A 793 -5.16 6.54 21.59
C SER A 793 -4.74 8.01 21.43
N GLY A 794 -3.43 8.31 21.41
CA GLY A 794 -2.93 9.67 21.17
C GLY A 794 -2.53 10.42 22.43
N HIS A 795 -3.33 11.42 22.83
CA HIS A 795 -2.96 12.40 23.84
C HIS A 795 -2.92 11.85 25.26
N ILE A 796 -1.90 12.29 26.01
CA ILE A 796 -1.78 12.12 27.46
C ILE A 796 -1.36 13.47 28.04
N LEU A 797 -2.09 13.93 29.06
CA LEU A 797 -1.87 15.24 29.66
C LEU A 797 -1.24 15.09 31.03
N TYR A 798 -0.28 15.96 31.36
CA TYR A 798 0.37 15.99 32.65
C TYR A 798 0.26 17.38 33.28
N ARG A 799 -0.13 17.43 34.55
CA ARG A 799 -0.19 18.66 35.35
C ARG A 799 0.93 18.63 36.38
N GLY A 800 1.87 19.55 36.26
CA GLY A 800 2.91 19.79 37.24
C GLY A 800 2.62 21.03 38.06
N LYS A 801 3.12 21.08 39.29
CA LYS A 801 3.21 22.31 40.08
C LYS A 801 4.63 22.50 40.58
N PHE A 802 5.07 23.75 40.73
CA PHE A 802 6.32 24.06 41.42
C PHE A 802 6.23 25.42 42.11
N THR A 803 7.12 25.66 43.08
CA THR A 803 7.15 26.91 43.83
C THR A 803 8.43 27.67 43.56
N THR A 804 8.34 28.99 43.36
CA THR A 804 9.48 29.90 43.41
C THR A 804 9.46 30.73 44.69
N ARG A 805 10.64 31.10 45.19
CA ARG A 805 10.84 31.91 46.39
C ARG A 805 11.92 32.95 46.16
N GLU A 806 11.61 34.21 46.47
CA GLU A 806 12.51 35.36 46.28
C GLU A 806 12.48 36.31 47.46
N ARG A 807 13.59 37.00 47.71
CA ARG A 807 13.68 37.97 48.81
C ARG A 807 12.96 39.27 48.42
N ALA A 808 12.17 39.83 49.32
CA ALA A 808 11.50 41.11 49.17
C ALA A 808 12.53 42.24 49.05
N GLY A 809 12.31 43.20 48.12
CA GLY A 809 13.16 44.38 47.93
C GLY A 809 14.39 44.21 47.03
N THR A 810 14.66 43.02 46.49
CA THR A 810 15.71 42.82 45.47
C THR A 810 15.20 43.21 44.07
N PRO A 811 15.99 43.90 43.21
CA PRO A 811 15.59 44.22 41.83
C PRO A 811 15.30 42.92 41.07
N LYS A 812 14.17 42.83 40.33
CA LYS A 812 13.80 41.63 39.56
C LYS A 812 14.87 41.32 38.49
N PRO A 813 15.77 40.34 38.68
CA PRO A 813 16.62 39.88 37.59
C PRO A 813 15.74 39.06 36.63
N ARG A 814 16.14 38.87 35.37
CA ARG A 814 15.54 37.82 34.52
C ARG A 814 15.70 36.49 35.25
N LYS A 815 14.59 35.86 35.65
CA LYS A 815 14.60 34.60 36.40
C LYS A 815 14.83 33.46 35.43
N GLU A 816 16.00 32.84 35.48
CA GLU A 816 16.24 31.62 34.73
C GLU A 816 15.61 30.43 35.46
N VAL A 817 14.39 30.08 35.04
CA VAL A 817 13.71 28.84 35.42
C VAL A 817 13.64 27.95 34.20
N TRP A 818 14.10 26.71 34.33
CA TRP A 818 14.16 25.72 33.26
C TRP A 818 13.26 24.54 33.57
N LEU A 819 12.37 24.20 32.62
CA LEU A 819 11.66 22.92 32.63
C LEU A 819 12.46 21.90 31.85
N ASN A 820 12.80 20.80 32.51
CA ASN A 820 13.51 19.68 31.91
C ASN A 820 12.58 18.47 31.90
N PHE A 821 12.34 17.89 30.74
CA PHE A 821 11.50 16.72 30.58
C PHE A 821 12.16 15.72 29.66
N ASN A 822 11.85 14.45 29.86
CA ASN A 822 12.20 13.36 28.97
C ASN A 822 10.89 12.67 28.59
N MET A 823 10.55 12.68 27.30
CA MET A 823 9.27 12.23 26.79
C MET A 823 9.43 11.58 25.41
N ARG A 824 8.38 10.95 24.90
CA ARG A 824 8.35 10.37 23.55
C ARG A 824 7.24 10.95 22.72
N HIS A 825 7.53 11.08 21.42
CA HIS A 825 6.68 11.67 20.39
C HIS A 825 6.57 13.19 20.55
N ARG A 826 5.38 13.80 20.58
CA ARG A 826 5.27 15.25 20.48
C ARG A 826 4.74 15.88 21.75
N ILE A 827 5.35 16.99 22.20
CA ILE A 827 4.94 17.75 23.38
C ILE A 827 4.68 19.20 23.00
N THR A 828 3.69 19.80 23.65
CA THR A 828 3.59 21.25 23.84
C THR A 828 3.48 21.55 25.33
N ALA A 829 4.31 22.46 25.82
CA ALA A 829 4.40 22.81 27.23
C ALA A 829 3.81 24.20 27.51
N PHE A 830 3.00 24.30 28.56
CA PHE A 830 2.41 25.54 29.05
C PHE A 830 2.82 25.78 30.51
N VAL A 831 3.07 27.03 30.88
CA VAL A 831 3.29 27.46 32.27
C VAL A 831 2.36 28.62 32.59
N ASN A 832 1.50 28.46 33.60
CA ASN A 832 0.45 29.43 33.96
C ASN A 832 -0.35 29.93 32.73
N GLY A 833 -0.70 29.00 31.84
CA GLY A 833 -1.45 29.27 30.62
C GLY A 833 -0.64 29.88 29.46
N VAL A 834 0.68 30.08 29.59
CA VAL A 834 1.55 30.57 28.52
C VAL A 834 2.29 29.40 27.86
N ALA A 835 2.18 29.26 26.54
CA ALA A 835 2.94 28.31 25.74
C ALA A 835 4.43 28.69 25.76
N ILE A 836 5.28 27.77 26.22
CA ILE A 836 6.73 28.02 26.30
C ILE A 836 7.52 27.32 25.19
N GLY A 837 6.93 26.32 24.51
CA GLY A 837 7.56 25.63 23.39
C GLY A 837 6.89 24.30 23.03
N SER A 838 7.21 23.81 21.85
CA SER A 838 6.86 22.46 21.38
C SER A 838 8.13 21.69 20.96
N HIS A 839 8.10 20.37 21.05
CA HIS A 839 9.23 19.52 20.68
C HIS A 839 8.75 18.12 20.25
N MET A 840 9.44 17.51 19.29
CA MET A 840 9.24 16.11 18.90
C MET A 840 10.48 15.27 19.20
N VAL A 841 10.28 14.15 19.91
CA VAL A 841 11.28 13.09 20.14
C VAL A 841 10.82 11.86 19.37
N TYR A 842 11.32 11.74 18.14
CA TYR A 842 11.11 10.61 17.24
C TYR A 842 12.42 10.32 16.51
N SER A 843 12.72 9.04 16.29
CA SER A 843 13.89 8.62 15.53
C SER A 843 13.55 7.45 14.62
N ARG A 844 14.06 7.50 13.40
CA ARG A 844 14.03 6.37 12.46
C ARG A 844 15.13 5.33 12.71
N THR A 845 16.05 5.62 13.62
CA THR A 845 17.17 4.72 13.91
C THR A 845 16.80 3.71 14.99
N LEU A 846 17.41 2.52 14.92
CA LEU A 846 17.13 1.39 15.82
C LEU A 846 17.45 1.64 17.31
N LEU A 847 18.34 2.59 17.59
CA LEU A 847 18.89 2.85 18.93
C LEU A 847 18.94 4.36 19.19
N SER A 848 17.80 4.98 19.39
CA SER A 848 17.70 6.40 19.71
C SER A 848 16.43 6.72 20.50
N PRO A 849 16.39 7.82 21.27
CA PRO A 849 15.18 8.25 21.94
C PRO A 849 14.04 8.42 20.94
N GLY A 850 12.89 7.78 21.19
CA GLY A 850 11.76 7.80 20.25
C GLY A 850 11.99 6.95 19.01
N ALA A 851 12.89 5.97 19.08
CA ALA A 851 13.07 4.97 18.04
C ALA A 851 11.74 4.37 17.62
N LYS A 852 11.50 4.38 16.31
CA LYS A 852 10.31 3.83 15.66
C LYS A 852 10.19 2.31 15.91
N VAL A 853 11.33 1.62 15.90
CA VAL A 853 11.51 0.20 16.21
C VAL A 853 12.79 0.01 17.02
N GLY A 854 12.78 -0.95 17.95
CA GLY A 854 13.97 -1.36 18.71
C GLY A 854 14.11 -0.73 20.09
N HIS A 855 15.33 -0.77 20.64
CA HIS A 855 15.57 -0.35 22.02
C HIS A 855 15.63 1.17 22.13
N ASP A 856 14.60 1.73 22.75
CA ASP A 856 14.55 3.12 23.14
C ASP A 856 15.43 3.36 24.38
N PRO A 857 16.52 4.13 24.29
CA PRO A 857 17.39 4.42 25.42
C PRO A 857 16.70 5.45 26.34
N ILE A 858 15.79 4.97 27.18
CA ILE A 858 14.93 5.74 28.11
C ILE A 858 15.69 6.81 28.89
N SER A 859 16.97 6.58 29.20
CA SER A 859 17.82 7.53 29.95
C SER A 859 18.20 8.81 29.17
N PHE A 860 18.04 8.82 27.85
CA PHE A 860 18.37 9.94 26.95
C PHE A 860 17.10 10.49 26.26
N GLY A 861 17.25 11.60 25.52
CA GLY A 861 16.12 12.29 24.86
C GLY A 861 15.45 13.36 25.73
N GLY A 862 16.17 13.86 26.74
CA GLY A 862 15.69 14.99 27.53
C GLY A 862 15.77 16.30 26.76
N HIS A 863 14.76 17.15 26.91
CA HIS A 863 14.69 18.47 26.33
C HIS A 863 14.47 19.53 27.43
N LYS A 864 14.91 20.76 27.17
CA LYS A 864 14.83 21.87 28.11
C LYS A 864 14.07 23.04 27.50
N PHE A 865 13.05 23.53 28.18
CA PHE A 865 12.44 24.82 27.88
C PHE A 865 12.83 25.85 28.93
N LEU A 866 13.22 27.03 28.47
CA LEU A 866 13.31 28.21 29.33
C LEU A 866 11.89 28.70 29.61
N VAL A 867 11.54 28.86 30.88
CA VAL A 867 10.26 29.48 31.26
C VAL A 867 10.44 31.00 31.14
N PRO A 868 9.72 31.66 30.22
CA PRO A 868 9.86 33.10 30.05
C PRO A 868 9.29 33.85 31.25
N GLN A 869 9.85 35.02 31.56
CA GLN A 869 9.44 35.81 32.73
C GLN A 869 7.94 36.11 32.74
N ARG A 870 7.35 36.38 31.57
CA ARG A 870 5.90 36.61 31.39
C ARG A 870 5.03 35.44 31.90
N ALA A 871 5.52 34.20 31.83
CA ALA A 871 4.81 33.03 32.33
C ALA A 871 4.95 32.93 33.85
N LEU A 872 6.13 33.25 34.40
CA LEU A 872 6.36 33.27 35.86
C LEU A 872 5.57 34.37 36.56
N ASP A 873 5.42 35.54 35.93
CA ASP A 873 4.68 36.67 36.50
C ASP A 873 3.19 36.36 36.74
N ARG A 874 2.64 35.34 36.06
CA ARG A 874 1.28 34.83 36.27
C ARG A 874 1.14 33.80 37.40
N GLY A 875 2.21 33.55 38.16
CA GLY A 875 2.18 32.65 39.31
C GLY A 875 1.26 33.13 40.43
N VAL A 876 0.61 32.19 41.11
CA VAL A 876 -0.31 32.48 42.22
C VAL A 876 0.50 32.71 43.49
N ALA A 877 0.32 33.85 44.15
CA ALA A 877 0.98 34.13 45.42
C ALA A 877 0.47 33.14 46.49
N GLN A 878 1.39 32.45 47.17
CA GLN A 878 1.02 31.61 48.31
C GLN A 878 0.98 32.46 49.59
N LEU A 879 -0.19 32.57 50.20
CA LEU A 879 -0.37 33.03 51.58
C LEU A 879 0.10 31.91 52.52
N ASN A 880 1.40 31.70 52.62
CA ASN A 880 1.94 30.71 53.54
C ASN A 880 2.13 31.34 54.92
N ALA A 881 1.31 30.94 55.90
CA ALA A 881 1.35 31.46 57.27
C ALA A 881 2.71 31.26 57.98
N ASN A 882 3.59 30.40 57.43
CA ASN A 882 4.93 30.10 57.94
C ASN A 882 6.07 30.65 57.06
N ALA A 883 5.77 31.42 56.00
CA ALA A 883 6.82 32.06 55.20
C ALA A 883 7.34 33.32 55.91
N PRO A 884 8.66 33.55 55.99
CA PRO A 884 9.18 34.79 56.52
C PRO A 884 8.69 35.98 55.67
N GLU A 885 8.23 37.07 56.30
CA GLU A 885 7.74 38.30 55.64
C GLU A 885 8.72 38.89 54.61
N THR A 886 9.98 38.47 54.66
CA THR A 886 11.06 38.88 53.77
C THR A 886 11.10 38.14 52.44
N PHE A 887 10.17 37.23 52.12
CA PHE A 887 10.17 36.51 50.85
C PHE A 887 8.80 36.50 50.13
N HIS A 888 8.82 36.72 48.82
CA HIS A 888 7.69 36.47 47.92
C HIS A 888 7.73 35.01 47.45
N VAL A 889 6.65 34.27 47.71
CA VAL A 889 6.49 32.87 47.32
C VAL A 889 5.36 32.76 46.31
N GLN A 890 5.64 32.18 45.14
CA GLN A 890 4.66 31.97 44.08
C GLN A 890 4.60 30.49 43.70
N GLU A 891 3.38 29.97 43.58
CA GLU A 891 3.12 28.67 42.96
C GLU A 891 2.87 28.87 41.46
N HIS A 892 3.40 27.96 40.66
CA HIS A 892 3.22 27.94 39.22
C HIS A 892 2.71 26.57 38.78
N GLU A 893 1.79 26.58 37.83
CA GLU A 893 1.26 25.39 37.17
C GLU A 893 1.98 25.14 35.85
N ILE A 894 2.24 23.86 35.57
CA ILE A 894 2.75 23.35 34.31
C ILE A 894 1.67 22.45 33.71
N ILE A 895 1.32 22.66 32.45
CA ILE A 895 0.52 21.72 31.68
C ILE A 895 1.37 21.22 30.51
N LEU A 896 1.50 19.90 30.41
CA LEU A 896 2.16 19.24 29.28
C LEU A 896 1.11 18.49 28.48
N VAL A 897 0.97 18.83 27.21
CA VAL A 897 0.13 18.13 26.25
C VAL A 897 1.07 17.26 25.42
N ILE A 898 1.03 15.94 25.62
CA ILE A 898 1.88 14.99 24.89
C ILE A 898 0.99 14.14 23.98
N ASP A 899 1.25 14.16 22.67
CA ASP A 899 0.61 13.25 21.71
C ASP A 899 1.52 12.06 21.44
N SER A 900 1.05 10.86 21.78
CA SER A 900 1.68 9.62 21.38
C SER A 900 1.23 9.18 19.98
N VAL A 901 2.17 9.09 19.04
CA VAL A 901 1.90 8.55 17.70
C VAL A 901 1.66 7.04 17.64
N GLY A 902 1.83 6.32 18.76
CA GLY A 902 1.36 4.94 18.91
C GLY A 902 2.35 3.99 19.60
N LEU A 903 1.98 2.72 19.70
CA LEU A 903 2.86 1.64 20.14
C LEU A 903 3.64 1.09 18.95
N SER A 904 4.92 0.78 19.14
CA SER A 904 5.74 0.13 18.11
C SER A 904 5.16 -1.23 17.74
N ARG A 905 5.31 -1.61 16.47
CA ARG A 905 4.75 -2.85 15.93
C ARG A 905 5.53 -4.12 16.25
N MET A 906 6.77 -4.11 16.77
CA MET A 906 7.64 -5.30 16.80
C MET A 906 7.84 -5.93 18.19
N PRO A 907 6.86 -6.66 18.74
CA PRO A 907 6.96 -7.26 20.09
C PRO A 907 8.13 -8.25 20.25
N PHE A 908 8.65 -8.78 19.14
CA PHE A 908 9.80 -9.68 19.15
C PHE A 908 11.14 -8.95 19.24
N VAL A 909 11.26 -7.70 18.77
CA VAL A 909 12.50 -6.92 18.86
C VAL A 909 12.56 -6.24 20.23
N LEU A 910 13.19 -6.92 21.20
CA LEU A 910 13.44 -6.36 22.54
C LEU A 910 12.18 -5.88 23.30
N ASP A 911 11.01 -6.45 23.01
CA ASP A 911 9.72 -6.05 23.58
C ASP A 911 9.35 -4.58 23.31
N ASP A 912 9.73 -4.06 22.13
CA ASP A 912 9.61 -2.64 21.82
C ASP A 912 8.17 -2.09 21.86
N VAL A 913 7.17 -2.96 21.64
CA VAL A 913 5.74 -2.65 21.79
C VAL A 913 5.42 -2.09 23.18
N ARG A 914 6.21 -2.47 24.20
CA ARG A 914 6.05 -2.04 25.59
C ARG A 914 6.99 -0.93 26.02
N ASN A 915 7.77 -0.36 25.09
CA ASN A 915 8.58 0.82 25.35
C ASN A 915 7.67 1.93 25.91
N PRO A 916 8.08 2.63 26.99
CA PRO A 916 7.24 3.65 27.59
C PRO A 916 7.07 4.85 26.66
N ARG A 917 5.84 5.33 26.50
CA ARG A 917 5.51 6.60 25.83
C ARG A 917 4.92 7.59 26.81
N GLY A 918 4.78 8.85 26.37
CA GLY A 918 4.37 9.95 27.23
C GLY A 918 5.56 10.51 28.00
N LEU A 919 5.31 10.96 29.24
CA LEU A 919 6.31 11.58 30.10
C LEU A 919 7.09 10.52 30.89
N LEU A 920 8.40 10.43 30.66
CA LEU A 920 9.28 9.47 31.32
C LEU A 920 9.91 10.04 32.60
N SER A 921 10.31 11.31 32.56
CA SER A 921 10.75 12.07 33.74
C SER A 921 10.57 13.56 33.52
N ALA A 922 10.43 14.31 34.62
CA ALA A 922 10.37 15.77 34.60
C ALA A 922 11.05 16.37 35.83
N SER A 923 11.60 17.57 35.68
CA SER A 923 12.14 18.39 36.77
C SER A 923 12.21 19.87 36.41
N VAL A 924 12.05 20.72 37.42
CA VAL A 924 12.17 22.18 37.34
C VAL A 924 13.46 22.61 38.01
N GLN A 925 14.22 23.49 37.36
CA GLN A 925 15.52 23.96 37.86
C GLN A 925 15.58 25.48 37.81
N GLY A 926 16.18 26.09 38.83
CA GLY A 926 16.38 27.53 38.89
C GLY A 926 16.79 27.95 40.30
N LYS A 927 17.52 29.06 40.43
CA LYS A 927 17.97 29.55 41.75
C LYS A 927 16.81 29.92 42.68
N SER A 928 15.70 30.38 42.11
CA SER A 928 14.48 30.73 42.83
C SER A 928 13.55 29.54 43.08
N VAL A 929 13.79 28.38 42.46
CA VAL A 929 12.90 27.20 42.57
C VAL A 929 13.11 26.53 43.93
N VAL A 930 12.02 26.32 44.68
CA VAL A 930 12.05 25.59 45.94
C VAL A 930 12.23 24.10 45.66
N LYS A 931 13.39 23.56 46.01
CA LYS A 931 13.74 22.15 45.76
C LYS A 931 12.70 21.20 46.38
N GLY A 932 12.19 20.28 45.57
CA GLY A 932 11.23 19.27 46.01
C GLY A 932 9.77 19.76 46.13
N SER A 933 9.47 21.00 45.74
CA SER A 933 8.09 21.52 45.67
C SER A 933 7.25 20.89 44.55
N GLU A 934 7.87 20.08 43.70
CA GLU A 934 7.22 19.53 42.52
C GLU A 934 6.24 18.40 42.83
N SER A 935 5.00 18.57 42.35
CA SER A 935 4.00 17.51 42.27
C SER A 935 3.56 17.33 40.82
N TRP A 936 3.19 16.10 40.46
CA TRP A 936 2.81 15.73 39.10
C TRP A 936 1.57 14.85 39.11
N GLN A 937 0.63 15.20 38.25
CA GLN A 937 -0.61 14.48 38.00
C GLN A 937 -0.73 14.19 36.51
N VAL A 938 -1.59 13.25 36.16
CA VAL A 938 -1.81 12.77 34.80
C VAL A 938 -3.29 12.56 34.53
N THR A 939 -3.70 12.72 33.28
CA THR A 939 -5.05 12.40 32.79
C THR A 939 -4.97 12.00 31.32
N GLY A 940 -5.98 11.27 30.85
CA GLY A 940 -6.10 10.78 29.48
C GLY A 940 -7.41 10.00 29.32
N VAL A 941 -7.63 9.42 28.15
CA VAL A 941 -8.78 8.54 27.89
C VAL A 941 -8.35 7.09 28.04
N ASP A 942 -9.00 6.36 28.95
CA ASP A 942 -8.85 4.91 29.05
C ASP A 942 -9.54 4.26 27.85
N VAL A 943 -8.76 3.73 26.91
CA VAL A 943 -9.32 3.20 25.66
C VAL A 943 -10.22 1.98 25.88
N ARG A 944 -10.16 1.33 27.05
CA ARG A 944 -11.05 0.21 27.39
C ARG A 944 -12.49 0.64 27.59
N ASP A 945 -12.74 1.93 27.78
CA ASP A 945 -14.09 2.48 27.90
C ASP A 945 -14.68 2.86 26.53
N LEU A 946 -13.87 2.87 25.47
CA LEU A 946 -14.30 3.15 24.10
C LEU A 946 -14.86 1.90 23.40
N ASP A 947 -15.81 2.12 22.48
CA ASP A 947 -16.30 1.08 21.57
C ASP A 947 -15.28 0.74 20.46
N MET A 948 -14.40 1.69 20.13
CA MET A 948 -13.26 1.48 19.24
C MET A 948 -12.03 2.19 19.79
N VAL A 949 -11.01 1.40 20.16
CA VAL A 949 -9.82 1.88 20.89
C VAL A 949 -8.97 2.91 20.14
N HIS A 950 -9.18 3.08 18.84
CA HIS A 950 -8.40 3.99 17.99
C HIS A 950 -9.14 5.27 17.58
N SER A 951 -10.42 5.49 17.96
CA SER A 951 -11.22 6.59 17.35
C SER A 951 -11.04 7.91 18.05
N SER A 952 -10.63 7.87 19.32
CA SER A 952 -10.42 9.06 20.12
C SER A 952 -9.05 9.66 19.86
N THR A 953 -8.97 10.98 19.96
CA THR A 953 -7.71 11.73 20.08
C THR A 953 -6.96 11.43 21.38
N GLY A 954 -7.59 10.81 22.37
CA GLY A 954 -7.05 10.57 23.70
C GLY A 954 -7.18 11.77 24.63
N PHE A 955 -7.71 12.89 24.13
CA PHE A 955 -7.86 14.12 24.90
C PHE A 955 -9.19 14.08 25.70
N PRO A 956 -9.17 14.26 27.04
CA PRO A 956 -10.36 14.01 27.87
C PRO A 956 -11.61 14.86 27.57
N ASP A 957 -11.47 16.01 26.92
CA ASP A 957 -12.57 16.93 26.61
C ASP A 957 -13.05 16.87 25.15
N GLU A 958 -12.59 15.88 24.37
CA GLU A 958 -12.90 15.73 22.94
C GLU A 958 -14.40 15.79 22.63
N HIS A 959 -15.23 15.12 23.43
CA HIS A 959 -16.68 14.99 23.21
C HIS A 959 -17.54 16.08 23.89
N GLN A 960 -16.93 17.13 24.45
CA GLN A 960 -17.66 18.20 25.13
C GLN A 960 -18.54 19.01 24.13
N GLN A 961 -19.84 19.11 24.40
CA GLN A 961 -20.81 19.77 23.50
C GLN A 961 -21.13 21.21 23.93
N THR A 962 -20.73 21.62 25.13
CA THR A 962 -20.98 22.96 25.67
C THR A 962 -19.74 23.85 25.57
N GLY A 963 -19.93 25.17 25.71
CA GLY A 963 -18.84 26.15 25.74
C GLY A 963 -18.34 26.60 24.36
N TRP A 964 -19.00 26.21 23.28
CA TRP A 964 -18.76 26.73 21.94
C TRP A 964 -19.33 28.14 21.80
N THR A 965 -18.55 29.05 21.22
CA THR A 965 -18.96 30.43 20.92
C THR A 965 -18.58 30.78 19.49
N SER A 966 -19.34 31.65 18.82
CA SER A 966 -18.95 32.16 17.50
C SER A 966 -17.59 32.87 17.58
N ALA A 967 -16.67 32.48 16.71
CA ALA A 967 -15.35 33.07 16.61
C ALA A 967 -15.40 34.33 15.74
N THR A 968 -14.69 35.37 16.16
CA THR A 968 -14.52 36.62 15.39
C THR A 968 -13.30 36.59 14.48
N SER A 969 -12.52 35.50 14.52
CA SER A 969 -11.31 35.30 13.73
C SER A 969 -11.23 33.88 13.18
N HIS A 970 -10.40 33.67 12.18
CA HIS A 970 -10.05 32.35 11.68
C HIS A 970 -9.22 31.55 12.70
N PRO A 971 -9.12 30.22 12.54
CA PRO A 971 -8.32 29.38 13.41
C PRO A 971 -6.88 29.89 13.55
N HIS A 972 -6.44 30.05 14.80
CA HIS A 972 -5.11 30.54 15.15
C HIS A 972 -4.63 29.89 16.46
N VAL A 973 -3.32 30.01 16.72
CA VAL A 973 -2.71 29.65 18.01
C VAL A 973 -2.51 30.93 18.83
N ASP A 974 -3.05 30.96 20.04
CA ASP A 974 -2.76 32.00 21.03
C ASP A 974 -1.78 31.46 22.09
N PRO A 975 -0.49 31.86 22.02
CA PRO A 975 0.52 31.37 22.96
C PRO A 975 0.33 31.90 24.38
N ASP A 976 -0.54 32.88 24.62
CA ASP A 976 -0.72 33.55 25.91
C ASP A 976 -2.04 33.22 26.60
N GLN A 977 -2.91 32.38 26.02
CA GLN A 977 -4.22 32.06 26.59
C GLN A 977 -4.55 30.55 26.64
N GLY A 978 -3.90 29.79 27.50
CA GLY A 978 -4.41 28.47 27.93
C GLY A 978 -4.39 27.35 26.88
N GLY A 979 -3.77 27.57 25.71
CA GLY A 979 -2.99 26.56 25.01
C GLY A 979 -3.65 25.54 24.09
N VAL A 980 -4.83 24.99 24.42
CA VAL A 980 -5.54 24.03 23.54
C VAL A 980 -6.91 24.57 23.19
N THR A 981 -7.09 24.86 21.91
CA THR A 981 -8.30 25.46 21.37
C THR A 981 -8.94 24.52 20.36
N TRP A 982 -10.24 24.30 20.51
CA TRP A 982 -11.06 23.55 19.58
C TRP A 982 -11.78 24.55 18.67
N TRP A 983 -11.67 24.30 17.38
CA TRP A 983 -12.33 25.06 16.33
C TRP A 983 -13.29 24.13 15.62
N ARG A 984 -14.47 24.62 15.24
CA ARG A 984 -15.35 23.89 14.36
C ARG A 984 -16.01 24.81 13.35
N THR A 985 -16.22 24.29 12.16
CA THR A 985 -16.98 24.94 11.09
C THR A 985 -17.88 23.89 10.45
N ARG A 986 -18.87 24.37 9.70
CA ARG A 986 -19.77 23.54 8.92
C ARG A 986 -19.67 23.92 7.46
N PHE A 987 -19.69 22.91 6.60
CA PHE A 987 -19.63 23.11 5.16
C PHE A 987 -20.58 22.16 4.44
N GLU A 988 -20.98 22.54 3.24
CA GLU A 988 -21.73 21.68 2.33
C GLU A 988 -20.76 20.86 1.50
N GLY A 989 -20.97 19.55 1.39
CA GLY A 989 -20.12 18.68 0.59
C GLY A 989 -20.30 18.91 -0.92
N PRO A 990 -19.59 18.17 -1.78
CA PRO A 990 -19.80 18.25 -3.21
C PRO A 990 -21.22 17.79 -3.58
N PRO A 991 -21.78 18.28 -4.69
CA PRO A 991 -23.08 17.87 -5.21
C PRO A 991 -23.24 16.35 -5.35
N GLY A 992 -24.39 15.83 -4.90
CA GLY A 992 -24.79 14.44 -5.12
C GLY A 992 -25.36 14.21 -6.54
N ALA A 993 -25.88 13.01 -6.80
CA ALA A 993 -26.62 12.73 -8.04
C ALA A 993 -27.95 13.52 -8.05
N LEU A 994 -28.12 14.40 -9.05
CA LEU A 994 -29.35 15.14 -9.33
C LEU A 994 -30.20 14.38 -10.38
N THR A 995 -31.53 14.38 -10.21
CA THR A 995 -32.48 14.02 -11.27
C THR A 995 -33.25 15.27 -11.74
N GLU A 996 -33.76 15.27 -12.98
CA GLU A 996 -34.47 16.41 -13.63
C GLU A 996 -35.68 16.95 -12.84
N SER A 997 -36.22 16.20 -11.86
CA SER A 997 -37.33 16.63 -11.01
C SER A 997 -36.91 17.28 -9.69
N GLY A 998 -35.61 17.48 -9.43
CA GLY A 998 -35.13 18.04 -8.16
C GLY A 998 -35.37 17.14 -6.95
N THR A 999 -35.78 15.89 -7.17
CA THR A 999 -35.97 14.87 -6.13
C THR A 999 -34.80 13.90 -6.18
N THR A 1000 -33.95 13.93 -5.16
CA THR A 1000 -32.96 12.87 -4.92
C THR A 1000 -33.68 11.52 -4.83
N LEU A 1001 -33.36 10.58 -5.71
CA LEU A 1001 -33.71 9.18 -5.49
C LEU A 1001 -32.65 8.59 -4.56
N PRO A 1002 -33.00 8.14 -3.35
CA PRO A 1002 -32.08 7.35 -2.55
C PRO A 1002 -31.75 6.06 -3.32
N GLY A 1003 -30.49 5.88 -3.71
CA GLY A 1003 -29.99 4.62 -4.26
C GLY A 1003 -29.88 4.52 -5.79
N ASP A 1004 -30.12 5.59 -6.57
CA ASP A 1004 -29.78 5.56 -7.99
C ASP A 1004 -28.27 5.82 -8.20
N GLN A 1005 -27.50 4.74 -8.30
CA GLN A 1005 -26.04 4.78 -8.49
C GLN A 1005 -25.62 5.08 -9.94
N SER A 1006 -26.57 5.24 -10.87
CA SER A 1006 -26.24 5.34 -12.30
C SER A 1006 -25.51 6.63 -12.70
N LEU A 1007 -25.54 7.68 -11.86
CA LEU A 1007 -25.07 9.03 -12.21
C LEU A 1007 -24.42 9.80 -11.03
N THR A 1008 -23.54 9.16 -10.24
CA THR A 1008 -22.78 9.84 -9.17
C THR A 1008 -21.37 10.19 -9.63
N ALA A 1009 -21.01 11.48 -9.72
CA ALA A 1009 -19.59 11.83 -9.80
C ALA A 1009 -18.95 11.86 -8.42
N HIS A 1010 -17.75 11.32 -8.37
CA HIS A 1010 -16.94 11.25 -7.17
C HIS A 1010 -15.92 12.40 -7.18
N VAL A 1011 -16.14 13.41 -6.34
CA VAL A 1011 -15.21 14.53 -6.15
C VAL A 1011 -14.55 14.39 -4.78
N PRO A 1012 -13.38 13.73 -4.68
CA PRO A 1012 -12.67 13.63 -3.41
C PRO A 1012 -12.28 15.03 -2.92
N LEU A 1013 -12.21 15.23 -1.60
CA LEU A 1013 -11.80 16.51 -1.02
C LEU A 1013 -10.44 16.41 -0.32
N CYS A 1014 -9.67 17.49 -0.35
CA CYS A 1014 -8.39 17.66 0.33
C CYS A 1014 -8.49 18.78 1.36
N LEU A 1015 -8.16 18.51 2.62
CA LEU A 1015 -7.88 19.55 3.60
C LEU A 1015 -6.38 19.82 3.61
N GLN A 1016 -5.99 21.00 3.14
CA GLN A 1016 -4.62 21.47 3.15
C GLN A 1016 -4.37 22.35 4.36
N ILE A 1017 -3.29 22.07 5.10
CA ILE A 1017 -2.91 22.79 6.31
C ILE A 1017 -1.44 23.23 6.24
N GLU A 1018 -1.20 24.52 6.51
CA GLU A 1018 0.13 25.13 6.59
C GLU A 1018 0.28 25.95 7.88
N GLY A 1019 1.46 25.87 8.51
CA GLY A 1019 1.87 26.65 9.69
C GLY A 1019 2.60 25.81 10.76
N GLU A 1020 3.29 26.47 11.68
CA GLU A 1020 4.04 25.78 12.75
C GLU A 1020 3.19 25.58 14.01
N PHE A 1021 2.36 24.54 13.99
CA PHE A 1021 1.50 24.16 15.12
C PHE A 1021 1.18 22.65 15.09
N SER A 1022 0.42 22.19 16.06
CA SER A 1022 -0.13 20.84 16.08
C SER A 1022 -1.64 20.91 15.91
N ALA A 1023 -2.21 20.00 15.11
CA ALA A 1023 -3.65 19.87 15.03
C ALA A 1023 -4.14 18.43 14.86
N MET A 1024 -5.30 18.14 15.47
CA MET A 1024 -6.10 16.96 15.16
C MET A 1024 -7.26 17.37 14.26
N ILE A 1025 -7.46 16.62 13.18
CA ILE A 1025 -8.48 16.87 12.16
C ILE A 1025 -9.59 15.85 12.35
N ILE A 1026 -10.79 16.33 12.69
CA ILE A 1026 -11.95 15.48 12.94
C ILE A 1026 -13.04 15.88 11.95
N LEU A 1027 -13.51 14.91 11.15
CA LEU A 1027 -14.58 15.07 10.17
C LEU A 1027 -15.77 14.23 10.62
N ASN A 1028 -16.93 14.85 10.86
CA ASN A 1028 -18.16 14.16 11.26
C ASN A 1028 -17.91 13.12 12.37
N ASP A 1029 -17.23 13.58 13.43
CA ASP A 1029 -16.82 12.79 14.61
C ASP A 1029 -15.78 11.68 14.38
N VAL A 1030 -15.19 11.58 13.19
CA VAL A 1030 -14.09 10.68 12.90
C VAL A 1030 -12.78 11.45 12.89
N LEU A 1031 -11.80 11.04 13.70
CA LEU A 1031 -10.43 11.53 13.60
C LEU A 1031 -9.81 11.07 12.28
N VAL A 1032 -9.61 12.00 11.35
CA VAL A 1032 -9.13 11.72 9.98
C VAL A 1032 -7.70 12.17 9.74
N GLY A 1033 -7.08 12.91 10.67
CA GLY A 1033 -5.65 13.21 10.56
C GLY A 1033 -4.99 13.93 11.72
N ARG A 1034 -3.65 13.83 11.73
CA ARG A 1034 -2.77 14.54 12.67
C ARG A 1034 -1.78 15.41 11.89
N TYR A 1035 -1.75 16.68 12.22
CA TYR A 1035 -0.88 17.69 11.65
C TYR A 1035 0.17 18.13 12.68
N PHE A 1036 1.44 18.16 12.30
CA PHE A 1036 2.55 18.49 13.20
C PHE A 1036 3.50 19.56 12.64
N GLY A 1037 3.04 20.39 11.69
CA GLY A 1037 3.89 21.37 11.02
C GLY A 1037 5.09 20.71 10.35
N SER A 1038 6.24 21.35 10.44
CA SER A 1038 7.51 20.87 9.85
C SER A 1038 8.00 19.49 10.31
N ASP A 1039 7.46 18.94 11.40
CA ASP A 1039 7.83 17.60 11.89
C ASP A 1039 7.14 16.45 11.11
N SER A 1040 6.19 16.76 10.21
CA SER A 1040 5.49 15.80 9.37
C SER A 1040 5.57 16.22 7.89
N PRO A 1041 5.82 15.29 6.94
CA PRO A 1041 5.73 15.61 5.52
C PRO A 1041 4.28 15.78 5.03
N GLN A 1042 3.27 15.39 5.82
CA GLN A 1042 1.87 15.43 5.39
C GLN A 1042 1.22 16.78 5.70
N HIS A 1043 0.88 17.50 4.63
CA HIS A 1043 0.15 18.77 4.67
C HIS A 1043 -1.21 18.70 3.97
N ASP A 1044 -1.41 17.67 3.14
CA ASP A 1044 -2.64 17.38 2.42
C ASP A 1044 -3.31 16.17 3.05
N PHE A 1045 -4.56 16.34 3.49
CA PHE A 1045 -5.34 15.30 4.16
C PHE A 1045 -6.56 14.96 3.32
N TYR A 1046 -6.67 13.70 2.92
CA TYR A 1046 -7.85 13.20 2.22
C TYR A 1046 -9.05 13.21 3.18
N MET A 1047 -10.09 13.94 2.80
CA MET A 1047 -11.35 14.00 3.53
C MET A 1047 -12.25 12.91 2.95
N MET A 1048 -12.27 11.75 3.62
CA MET A 1048 -12.83 10.52 3.05
C MET A 1048 -14.28 10.70 2.59
N ASP A 1049 -14.53 10.42 1.32
CA ASP A 1049 -15.83 10.67 0.68
C ASP A 1049 -17.01 9.98 1.36
N GLY A 1050 -16.76 8.79 1.92
CA GLY A 1050 -17.73 8.02 2.69
C GLY A 1050 -18.19 8.67 3.97
N LEU A 1051 -17.38 9.58 4.51
CA LEU A 1051 -17.72 10.38 5.69
C LEU A 1051 -18.36 11.71 5.30
N ILE A 1052 -18.31 12.13 4.04
CA ILE A 1052 -18.80 13.44 3.57
C ILE A 1052 -20.27 13.33 3.14
N HIS A 1053 -21.15 14.04 3.83
CA HIS A 1053 -22.52 14.29 3.40
C HIS A 1053 -22.51 15.16 2.12
N LYS A 1054 -23.16 14.67 1.06
CA LYS A 1054 -23.24 15.39 -0.23
C LYS A 1054 -24.22 16.57 -0.14
N ALA A 1055 -24.05 17.55 -1.03
CA ALA A 1055 -24.94 18.71 -1.15
C ALA A 1055 -26.40 18.27 -1.34
N GLY A 1056 -27.34 18.99 -0.73
CA GLY A 1056 -28.78 18.65 -0.82
C GLY A 1056 -29.22 17.37 -0.07
N SER A 1057 -28.34 16.68 0.66
CA SER A 1057 -28.70 15.52 1.50
C SER A 1057 -29.54 15.87 2.74
N GLY A 1058 -29.67 17.16 3.06
CA GLY A 1058 -30.29 17.64 4.31
C GLY A 1058 -29.38 17.52 5.54
N GLN A 1059 -28.15 17.04 5.37
CA GLN A 1059 -27.12 16.95 6.42
C GLN A 1059 -25.95 17.87 6.09
N SER A 1060 -25.37 18.50 7.12
CA SER A 1060 -24.18 19.34 6.99
C SER A 1060 -22.94 18.59 7.48
N ASN A 1061 -21.79 18.86 6.87
CA ASN A 1061 -20.52 18.31 7.35
C ASN A 1061 -19.94 19.22 8.42
N GLU A 1062 -19.50 18.63 9.53
CA GLU A 1062 -18.75 19.32 10.58
C GLU A 1062 -17.26 18.99 10.48
N LEU A 1063 -16.45 20.03 10.32
CA LEU A 1063 -14.99 19.95 10.44
C LEU A 1063 -14.58 20.53 11.80
N LYS A 1064 -13.96 19.69 12.64
CA LYS A 1064 -13.38 20.08 13.91
C LYS A 1064 -11.85 20.02 13.85
N LEU A 1065 -11.21 21.06 14.38
CA LEU A 1065 -9.76 21.14 14.53
C LEU A 1065 -9.41 21.39 15.99
N MET A 1066 -8.70 20.46 16.61
CA MET A 1066 -8.04 20.70 17.90
C MET A 1066 -6.68 21.31 17.63
N ILE A 1067 -6.43 22.56 18.01
CA ILE A 1067 -5.22 23.32 17.67
C ILE A 1067 -4.47 23.74 18.93
N TYR A 1068 -3.15 23.51 18.92
CA TYR A 1068 -2.23 23.93 19.99
C TYR A 1068 -0.79 24.02 19.48
N GLY A 1069 0.02 24.86 20.10
CA GLY A 1069 1.42 25.03 19.71
C GLY A 1069 2.06 26.28 20.29
N SER A 1070 3.28 26.59 19.84
CA SER A 1070 4.00 27.79 20.23
C SER A 1070 4.48 28.52 18.97
N THR A 1071 4.38 29.84 18.95
CA THR A 1071 5.04 30.70 17.96
C THR A 1071 6.55 30.75 18.26
N GLN A 1072 7.33 29.74 17.89
CA GLN A 1072 8.79 29.96 17.78
C GLN A 1072 9.13 30.44 16.38
N ALA A 1073 8.70 31.67 16.07
CA ALA A 1073 9.56 32.54 15.29
C ALA A 1073 10.81 32.84 16.14
N LYS A 1074 11.98 32.87 15.49
CA LYS A 1074 13.29 33.13 16.10
C LYS A 1074 13.22 34.33 17.07
N PRO A 1075 14.11 34.41 18.07
CA PRO A 1075 14.32 35.68 18.78
C PRO A 1075 14.74 36.72 17.74
N VAL A 1076 13.85 37.65 17.41
CA VAL A 1076 14.17 38.82 16.60
C VAL A 1076 14.97 39.73 17.52
N ASP A 1077 16.25 39.93 17.18
CA ASP A 1077 17.00 41.07 17.70
C ASP A 1077 16.17 42.34 17.44
N GLU A 1078 16.04 43.17 18.47
CA GLU A 1078 15.27 44.40 18.47
C GLU A 1078 15.72 45.36 17.35
N SER A 1079 15.23 45.21 16.12
CA SER A 1079 15.09 46.24 15.08
C SER A 1079 14.75 45.67 13.70
N SER A 1080 13.47 45.52 13.38
CA SER A 1080 12.93 45.90 12.06
C SER A 1080 11.42 45.62 11.97
N ASP A 1081 10.71 46.67 11.59
CA ASP A 1081 9.44 46.70 10.86
C ASP A 1081 8.23 45.89 11.40
N THR A 1082 7.26 46.61 11.96
CA THR A 1082 6.01 46.06 12.54
C THR A 1082 4.87 45.90 11.51
N SER A 1083 5.18 45.75 10.22
CA SER A 1083 4.17 45.74 9.15
C SER A 1083 3.95 44.41 8.40
N ASN A 1084 4.61 43.31 8.78
CA ASN A 1084 4.34 41.97 8.22
C ASN A 1084 4.13 40.91 9.32
N ASN A 1085 2.86 40.50 9.52
CA ASN A 1085 2.45 39.44 10.45
C ASN A 1085 2.90 38.05 9.96
N ASP A 1086 4.05 37.56 10.43
CA ASP A 1086 4.66 36.25 10.15
C ASP A 1086 3.97 35.03 10.82
N ASN A 1087 2.65 35.09 11.04
CA ASN A 1087 1.89 34.11 11.85
C ASN A 1087 0.71 33.46 11.10
N LYS A 1088 0.79 33.29 9.78
CA LYS A 1088 -0.35 32.84 8.97
C LYS A 1088 -0.49 31.31 8.99
N ILE A 1089 -1.31 30.78 9.91
CA ILE A 1089 -1.95 29.47 9.71
C ILE A 1089 -2.82 29.57 8.46
N ARG A 1090 -2.70 28.60 7.54
CA ARG A 1090 -3.56 28.50 6.37
C ARG A 1090 -4.26 27.14 6.38
N ILE A 1091 -5.59 27.17 6.29
CA ILE A 1091 -6.43 25.97 6.21
C ILE A 1091 -7.34 26.16 5.00
N ARG A 1092 -7.25 25.24 4.04
CA ARG A 1092 -8.07 25.25 2.81
C ARG A 1092 -8.70 23.89 2.61
N LEU A 1093 -9.99 23.86 2.32
CA LEU A 1093 -10.67 22.65 1.85
C LEU A 1093 -10.84 22.76 0.33
N LEU A 1094 -10.27 21.82 -0.42
CA LEU A 1094 -10.16 21.88 -1.87
C LEU A 1094 -10.79 20.64 -2.50
N PRO A 1095 -11.37 20.73 -3.71
CA PRO A 1095 -11.55 19.57 -4.56
C PRO A 1095 -10.18 18.94 -4.82
N TRP A 1096 -10.13 17.62 -4.73
CA TRP A 1096 -8.93 16.86 -5.05
C TRP A 1096 -8.89 16.60 -6.55
N ILE A 1097 -8.22 17.49 -7.28
CA ILE A 1097 -8.20 17.49 -8.75
C ILE A 1097 -7.11 16.54 -9.26
N VAL A 1098 -7.45 15.75 -10.28
CA VAL A 1098 -6.49 15.01 -11.13
C VAL A 1098 -6.67 15.52 -12.56
N GLU A 1099 -5.61 16.03 -13.17
CA GLU A 1099 -5.65 16.57 -14.54
C GLU A 1099 -5.98 15.49 -15.59
N ASP A 1100 -6.64 15.89 -16.68
CA ASP A 1100 -6.89 15.05 -17.84
C ASP A 1100 -6.56 15.76 -19.20
N ALA A 1101 -6.75 14.98 -20.28
CA ALA A 1101 -6.86 15.33 -21.70
C ALA A 1101 -5.62 15.39 -22.63
N GLN A 1102 -4.53 16.07 -22.32
CA GLN A 1102 -3.38 16.18 -23.25
C GLN A 1102 -2.00 15.93 -22.61
N GLY A 1103 -1.99 15.20 -21.49
CA GLY A 1103 -0.76 14.80 -20.80
C GLY A 1103 -0.39 15.84 -19.74
N GLN A 1104 -0.79 15.65 -18.51
CA GLN A 1104 -0.27 14.50 -17.76
C GLN A 1104 -1.36 13.89 -16.85
N LEU A 1105 -1.85 12.68 -17.16
CA LEU A 1105 -2.47 11.78 -16.16
C LEU A 1105 -1.48 11.33 -15.04
N ASN A 1106 -0.32 11.98 -14.98
CA ASN A 1106 0.86 11.65 -14.20
C ASN A 1106 1.29 12.80 -13.27
N GLN A 1107 0.60 13.94 -13.28
CA GLN A 1107 0.83 15.03 -12.34
C GLN A 1107 -0.39 15.19 -11.42
N TRP A 1108 -0.25 14.63 -10.24
CA TRP A 1108 -1.08 14.96 -9.08
C TRP A 1108 -0.78 16.43 -8.72
N SER A 1109 -1.75 17.32 -8.92
CA SER A 1109 -1.64 18.74 -8.54
C SER A 1109 -2.32 19.01 -7.20
N GLY A 1110 -1.84 18.34 -6.15
CA GLY A 1110 -1.91 18.89 -4.78
C GLY A 1110 -0.88 20.01 -4.55
N ASN A 1111 0.03 20.23 -5.52
CA ASN A 1111 0.84 21.45 -5.61
C ASN A 1111 0.35 22.32 -6.77
N THR A 1112 -0.52 23.29 -6.50
CA THR A 1112 -0.40 24.56 -7.21
C THR A 1112 0.93 25.19 -6.78
N GLN A 1113 1.92 25.17 -7.69
CA GLN A 1113 3.24 25.80 -7.62
C GLN A 1113 4.26 25.27 -6.57
N PHE A 1114 5.08 24.33 -7.01
CA PHE A 1114 6.52 24.63 -7.13
C PHE A 1114 6.85 24.46 -8.61
N ASP A 1115 6.48 25.45 -9.42
CA ASP A 1115 7.16 25.67 -10.69
C ASP A 1115 8.62 25.92 -10.32
N ALA A 1116 9.46 24.96 -10.67
CA ALA A 1116 10.88 25.20 -10.81
C ALA A 1116 11.06 26.12 -12.02
N GLU A 1117 10.74 27.40 -11.88
CA GLU A 1117 11.50 28.41 -12.61
C GLU A 1117 12.93 28.31 -12.07
N GLU A 1118 13.87 27.96 -12.94
CA GLU A 1118 15.30 27.75 -12.66
C GLU A 1118 15.98 28.92 -11.92
N ASP A 1119 15.32 30.08 -11.84
CA ASP A 1119 15.86 31.28 -11.23
C ASP A 1119 15.51 31.45 -9.74
N PHE A 1120 14.41 30.86 -9.21
CA PHE A 1120 14.10 30.94 -7.77
C PHE A 1120 14.84 29.89 -6.92
N ALA A 1121 15.31 28.80 -7.54
CA ALA A 1121 16.15 27.79 -6.88
C ALA A 1121 17.53 28.33 -6.45
N LYS A 1122 17.93 29.52 -6.92
CA LYS A 1122 19.14 30.22 -6.47
C LYS A 1122 18.89 31.15 -5.27
N GLU A 1123 17.64 31.55 -5.02
CA GLU A 1123 17.30 32.51 -3.95
C GLU A 1123 16.69 31.89 -2.69
N VAL A 1124 16.31 30.60 -2.70
CA VAL A 1124 16.03 29.86 -1.45
C VAL A 1124 17.34 29.45 -0.77
N GLN A 1125 18.08 30.45 -0.31
CA GLN A 1125 19.07 30.29 0.75
C GLN A 1125 18.34 30.21 2.10
N ALA A 1126 18.39 29.01 2.70
CA ALA A 1126 18.32 28.73 4.13
C ALA A 1126 17.05 29.13 4.95
N GLY A 1127 16.15 28.16 5.13
CA GLY A 1127 15.31 28.02 6.33
C GLY A 1127 15.95 27.07 7.38
N PRO A 1128 15.70 27.25 8.70
CA PRO A 1128 16.71 27.02 9.73
C PRO A 1128 16.76 25.58 10.27
N PHE A 1129 17.59 24.75 9.64
CA PHE A 1129 18.48 23.85 10.38
C PHE A 1129 19.89 23.86 9.80
N TRP A 1130 20.39 25.05 9.45
CA TRP A 1130 21.82 25.34 9.38
C TRP A 1130 22.01 26.81 9.76
N THR A 1131 22.83 27.09 10.76
CA THR A 1131 23.47 28.40 10.85
C THR A 1131 24.82 28.27 10.14
N GLU A 1132 25.07 29.10 9.14
CA GLU A 1132 26.37 29.22 8.44
C GLU A 1132 27.54 29.49 9.41
N ARG A 1133 27.25 29.93 10.65
CA ARG A 1133 28.25 30.20 11.69
C ARG A 1133 28.86 28.97 12.36
N GLN A 1134 28.34 27.76 12.12
CA GLN A 1134 28.96 26.50 12.60
C GLN A 1134 29.74 25.75 11.52
N ALA A 1135 29.56 26.07 10.24
CA ALA A 1135 30.35 25.52 9.13
C ALA A 1135 31.77 26.14 9.06
N PHE A 1136 31.95 27.35 9.56
CA PHE A 1136 33.23 28.08 9.50
C PHE A 1136 34.29 27.68 10.53
N HIS A 1137 33.98 26.82 11.50
CA HIS A 1137 34.97 26.33 12.49
C HIS A 1137 35.49 24.91 12.23
N LEU A 1138 34.94 24.19 11.25
CA LEU A 1138 35.43 22.86 10.83
C LEU A 1138 36.28 22.89 9.55
N ALA A 1139 36.31 24.02 8.83
CA ALA A 1139 37.19 24.22 7.67
C ALA A 1139 38.62 24.67 8.05
N ALA A 1140 38.90 24.97 9.32
CA ALA A 1140 40.20 25.45 9.79
C ALA A 1140 41.13 24.34 10.33
N LEU A 1141 40.74 23.07 10.27
CA LEU A 1141 41.55 21.95 10.78
C LEU A 1141 41.88 20.84 9.75
N SER A 1142 41.67 21.08 8.45
CA SER A 1142 41.99 20.10 7.41
C SER A 1142 43.04 20.55 6.39
N ARG A 1143 43.96 21.45 6.76
CA ARG A 1143 45.20 21.69 6.00
C ARG A 1143 46.39 21.88 6.94
N GLY A 1144 47.24 20.86 7.03
CA GLY A 1144 48.56 20.93 7.65
C GLY A 1144 49.00 19.62 8.30
N GLU A 1145 49.71 18.80 7.52
CA GLU A 1145 50.47 17.57 7.84
C GLU A 1145 49.70 16.29 8.23
#